data_AF-A0A545TNS7-F1
#
_entry.id   AF-A0A545TNS7-F1
#
_cell.length_a   1.000
_cell.length_b   1.000
_cell.length_c   1.000
_cell.angle_alpha   90.00
_cell.angle_beta   90.00
_cell.angle_gamma   90.00
#
_symmetry.space_group_name_H-M   'P 1'
#
loop_
_entity.id
_entity.type
_entity.pdbx_description
1 polymer ?
#
loop_
_entity_poly.entity_id
_entity_poly.type
_entity_poly.pdbx_seq_one_letter_code
_entity_poly.pdbx_strand_id
1 'polypeptide(L)'
;MKRLGCGCFSVLSVVFASAAFSHSAMFPDLFKFDDTDEGQPSLMLQGLAQGDLSAAAAATCTSGSANGYPCSKIDFQSFLAKADMGGGSGNLNDIWGWTDPVTGREFALVGRVAGTSFVDVTDARNPVFMGYLPAHDFGSDPWRDIKVYNDHAFIVADGSGNATHGLQVFDLNTLRTITTPGGTLSETAHLGGFGPAHNIAINEDTGYAYIVGSNRCSGGLYMVDISNPAAPSFAGCFSSDGYTHDTQCVVYAGPDATYRGREICIGYNEDTITIVDVTNKSNPVQISRTGYSGSRYTHQGWFLNDNHELLIMNDEQDELRNGINTTSYIWNLFDLDNPVEIGRYVGPSRAIDHNLYTKDNYIFEANYRAGLRILASDDIANGNLTEVAFFDTIPGSDSAQFSGAWSSYVYFESGNIILSDIGNGLFVVTPDWDAINGPPPGDCLYEASFESSADGWSDGNSSCSTGTFVRGTPTQTSSGSITLQVAGAAAGSGAWFTAPNSSLGSNDVDGGTCETLSPAVDASGEQGVRISTAYFHGQRDAGDDGADGFTIEVLNNGVVVDTLVSVGDVTSSAAWATASTTLANPGVVQLRVRATDGVSNGDIVEAGLDQVSVCATTPAPTCTVTESFESGAAGWRNAATSTCSTGSYVADTPTQQANGGVTTQVGGANSGSRAYFTATNSSAGADDVDGGNCTALSPTYSVARDSTLNIAYFHGQRTAGDDAQDFFDLALSTDGGVTFNTLVSNGDSTSNAAWANTSAPVAAGADVVLRIQCSDGAGTGDLVECGIDDLAICPN
;
A
#
# COMPACT_ATOMS: atom_id res chain seq x y z
N MET A 1 81.85 14.83 -31.86
CA MET A 1 81.21 16.06 -32.37
C MET A 1 79.73 15.76 -32.62
N LYS A 2 78.85 16.60 -32.04
CA LYS A 2 77.39 16.82 -32.21
C LYS A 2 76.61 15.88 -33.18
N ARG A 3 75.59 15.13 -32.66
CA ARG A 3 74.10 15.34 -32.75
C ARG A 3 73.59 15.37 -34.21
N LEU A 4 72.52 14.71 -34.68
CA LEU A 4 71.16 14.39 -34.19
C LEU A 4 70.52 13.43 -35.24
N GLY A 5 69.51 12.63 -34.91
CA GLY A 5 68.66 12.00 -35.95
C GLY A 5 67.75 10.86 -35.48
N CYS A 6 66.45 11.16 -35.42
CA CYS A 6 65.30 10.33 -35.03
C CYS A 6 65.10 9.03 -35.85
N GLY A 7 64.56 7.98 -35.22
CA GLY A 7 64.03 6.79 -35.90
C GLY A 7 62.99 6.08 -35.03
N CYS A 8 61.73 6.07 -35.52
CA CYS A 8 60.52 5.53 -34.90
C CYS A 8 60.68 4.14 -34.27
N PHE A 9 60.23 3.99 -33.02
CA PHE A 9 59.72 2.72 -32.50
C PHE A 9 58.19 2.76 -32.52
N SER A 10 57.60 1.92 -33.36
CA SER A 10 56.18 1.60 -33.31
C SER A 10 55.94 0.74 -32.06
N VAL A 11 55.33 1.33 -31.04
CA VAL A 11 54.79 0.59 -29.90
C VAL A 11 53.41 0.12 -30.31
N LEU A 12 53.31 -1.15 -30.69
CA LEU A 12 52.05 -1.86 -30.88
C LEU A 12 51.37 -1.95 -29.51
N SER A 13 50.56 -0.96 -29.18
CA SER A 13 49.68 -1.00 -28.02
C SER A 13 48.56 -1.99 -28.35
N VAL A 14 48.66 -3.19 -27.80
CA VAL A 14 47.55 -4.14 -27.79
C VAL A 14 46.51 -3.55 -26.85
N VAL A 15 45.55 -2.82 -27.43
CA VAL A 15 44.31 -2.45 -26.76
C VAL A 15 43.55 -3.76 -26.56
N PHE A 16 43.58 -4.30 -25.35
CA PHE A 16 42.53 -5.23 -24.93
C PHE A 16 41.23 -4.41 -24.92
N ALA A 17 40.47 -4.48 -26.00
CA ALA A 17 39.06 -4.17 -25.95
C ALA A 17 38.46 -5.17 -24.96
N SER A 18 38.09 -4.69 -23.77
CA SER A 18 37.20 -5.41 -22.87
C SER A 18 35.90 -5.63 -23.63
N ALA A 19 35.75 -6.78 -24.26
CA ALA A 19 34.45 -7.26 -24.69
C ALA A 19 33.63 -7.35 -23.39
N ALA A 20 32.60 -6.51 -23.26
CA ALA A 20 31.55 -6.72 -22.28
C ALA A 20 31.03 -8.14 -22.51
N PHE A 21 31.26 -9.02 -21.55
CA PHE A 21 30.72 -10.36 -21.61
C PHE A 21 29.20 -10.22 -21.50
N SER A 22 28.48 -10.67 -22.52
CA SER A 22 27.04 -10.91 -22.44
C SER A 22 26.73 -11.81 -21.22
N HIS A 23 25.76 -11.41 -20.38
CA HIS A 23 25.32 -12.04 -19.12
C HIS A 23 24.91 -13.53 -19.20
N SER A 24 24.95 -14.16 -20.37
CA SER A 24 24.46 -15.51 -20.64
C SER A 24 25.20 -16.66 -19.93
N ALA A 25 26.23 -16.39 -19.12
CA ALA A 25 27.02 -17.43 -18.46
C ALA A 25 26.61 -17.72 -17.01
N MET A 26 25.63 -16.99 -16.46
CA MET A 26 25.38 -16.99 -15.00
C MET A 26 24.33 -18.00 -14.51
N PHE A 27 23.47 -18.53 -15.40
CA PHE A 27 22.35 -19.40 -15.04
C PHE A 27 22.48 -20.78 -15.73
N PRO A 28 23.08 -21.80 -15.08
CA PRO A 28 23.36 -23.08 -15.71
C PRO A 28 22.11 -23.89 -16.10
N ASP A 29 20.93 -23.54 -15.59
CA ASP A 29 19.65 -24.21 -15.85
C ASP A 29 18.80 -23.54 -16.95
N LEU A 30 19.17 -22.33 -17.42
CA LEU A 30 18.39 -21.53 -18.37
C LEU A 30 16.94 -21.28 -17.90
N PHE A 31 16.71 -21.08 -16.59
CA PHE A 31 15.38 -20.88 -16.01
C PHE A 31 14.42 -22.06 -16.25
N LYS A 32 14.96 -23.26 -16.48
CA LYS A 32 14.14 -24.46 -16.62
C LYS A 32 13.68 -24.93 -15.25
N PHE A 33 12.39 -25.17 -15.13
CA PHE A 33 11.83 -25.92 -14.02
C PHE A 33 12.49 -27.31 -13.97
N ASP A 34 13.25 -27.57 -12.91
CA ASP A 34 13.79 -28.89 -12.56
C ASP A 34 12.95 -29.49 -11.43
N ASP A 35 12.32 -30.63 -11.72
CA ASP A 35 11.50 -31.42 -10.80
C ASP A 35 12.22 -32.67 -10.28
N THR A 36 13.49 -32.85 -10.62
CA THR A 36 14.27 -33.97 -10.11
C THR A 36 14.41 -33.83 -8.59
N ASP A 37 14.02 -34.89 -7.88
CA ASP A 37 13.94 -34.99 -6.41
C ASP A 37 12.72 -34.33 -5.71
N GLU A 38 11.75 -33.76 -6.44
CA GLU A 38 10.65 -32.94 -5.87
C GLU A 38 9.25 -33.59 -6.05
N GLY A 39 9.14 -34.90 -5.79
CA GLY A 39 7.88 -35.57 -5.42
C GLY A 39 6.59 -35.21 -6.20
N GLN A 40 6.53 -35.50 -7.50
CA GLN A 40 5.37 -35.34 -8.41
C GLN A 40 4.83 -33.89 -8.52
N PRO A 41 4.80 -33.29 -9.72
CA PRO A 41 4.07 -32.04 -9.91
C PRO A 41 2.62 -32.26 -9.51
N SER A 42 2.05 -31.34 -8.73
CA SER A 42 0.63 -31.35 -8.49
C SER A 42 -0.10 -31.43 -9.86
N LEU A 43 -1.19 -32.19 -9.94
CA LEU A 43 -2.03 -32.25 -11.15
C LEU A 43 -2.42 -30.85 -11.65
N MET A 44 -2.44 -29.88 -10.73
CA MET A 44 -2.62 -28.46 -10.99
C MET A 44 -1.47 -27.85 -11.80
N LEU A 45 -0.20 -28.05 -11.42
CA LEU A 45 0.96 -27.56 -12.16
C LEU A 45 1.02 -28.14 -13.59
N GLN A 46 0.68 -29.41 -13.77
CA GLN A 46 0.61 -30.03 -15.10
C GLN A 46 -0.53 -29.45 -15.95
N GLY A 47 -1.70 -29.15 -15.35
CA GLY A 47 -2.82 -28.52 -16.04
C GLY A 47 -2.57 -27.05 -16.41
N LEU A 48 -1.86 -26.31 -15.55
CA LEU A 48 -1.46 -24.91 -15.78
C LEU A 48 -0.36 -24.79 -16.84
N ALA A 49 0.67 -25.66 -16.76
CA ALA A 49 1.77 -25.69 -17.73
C ALA A 49 1.33 -26.15 -19.14
N GLN A 50 0.23 -26.88 -19.25
CA GLN A 50 -0.36 -27.33 -20.52
C GLN A 50 -1.39 -26.36 -21.10
N GLY A 51 -1.73 -25.27 -20.38
CA GLY A 51 -2.75 -24.31 -20.81
C GLY A 51 -4.17 -24.88 -20.81
N ASP A 52 -4.41 -26.00 -20.12
CA ASP A 52 -5.71 -26.67 -20.03
C ASP A 52 -6.63 -26.05 -18.95
N LEU A 53 -6.08 -25.17 -18.11
CA LEU A 53 -6.80 -24.41 -17.08
C LEU A 53 -6.78 -22.92 -17.44
N SER A 54 -7.80 -22.44 -18.16
CA SER A 54 -8.07 -21.01 -18.27
C SER A 54 -8.76 -20.51 -16.99
N ALA A 55 -8.30 -19.36 -16.47
CA ALA A 55 -8.81 -18.64 -15.30
C ALA A 55 -9.19 -19.55 -14.11
N ALA A 56 -8.21 -19.83 -13.25
CA ALA A 56 -8.50 -20.48 -11.98
C ALA A 56 -9.40 -19.55 -11.13
N ALA A 57 -10.46 -20.10 -10.51
CA ALA A 57 -11.40 -19.30 -9.73
C ALA A 57 -10.74 -18.64 -8.53
N ALA A 58 -11.15 -17.40 -8.23
CA ALA A 58 -10.74 -16.69 -7.03
C ALA A 58 -11.00 -17.54 -5.77
N ALA A 59 -10.07 -17.52 -4.82
CA ALA A 59 -10.14 -18.30 -3.61
C ALA A 59 -9.47 -17.55 -2.45
N THR A 60 -10.20 -17.45 -1.34
CA THR A 60 -9.64 -16.94 -0.08
C THR A 60 -8.61 -17.93 0.48
N CYS A 61 -7.55 -17.40 1.06
CA CYS A 61 -6.54 -18.18 1.73
C CYS A 61 -7.10 -18.77 3.02
N THR A 62 -7.44 -20.06 2.99
CA THR A 62 -8.01 -20.75 4.14
C THR A 62 -7.22 -22.01 4.43
N SER A 63 -6.89 -22.23 5.71
CA SER A 63 -6.09 -23.39 6.15
C SER A 63 -4.77 -23.58 5.38
N GLY A 64 -4.11 -22.47 5.01
CA GLY A 64 -2.80 -22.49 4.34
C GLY A 64 -2.84 -22.73 2.83
N SER A 65 -4.01 -22.67 2.19
CA SER A 65 -4.14 -22.89 0.74
C SER A 65 -5.23 -22.03 0.11
N ALA A 66 -4.95 -21.50 -1.08
CA ALA A 66 -5.91 -20.83 -1.96
C ALA A 66 -5.87 -21.51 -3.32
N ASN A 67 -6.95 -22.23 -3.65
CA ASN A 67 -7.05 -23.00 -4.90
C ASN A 67 -5.92 -24.02 -5.14
N GLY A 68 -5.24 -24.50 -4.10
CA GLY A 68 -4.12 -25.44 -4.20
C GLY A 68 -2.74 -24.79 -4.17
N TYR A 69 -2.66 -23.45 -4.17
CA TYR A 69 -1.44 -22.70 -3.89
C TYR A 69 -1.24 -22.53 -2.40
N PRO A 70 -0.06 -22.87 -1.85
CA PRO A 70 0.29 -22.51 -0.48
C PRO A 70 0.20 -21.00 -0.28
N CYS A 71 -0.47 -20.58 0.79
CA CYS A 71 -0.63 -19.18 1.11
C CYS A 71 -0.77 -18.99 2.62
N SER A 72 -0.54 -17.75 3.07
CA SER A 72 -0.92 -17.27 4.39
C SER A 72 -1.34 -15.82 4.25
N LYS A 73 -2.61 -15.51 4.59
CA LYS A 73 -3.19 -14.17 4.58
C LYS A 73 -3.11 -13.41 3.24
N ILE A 74 -2.97 -14.13 2.12
CA ILE A 74 -3.02 -13.56 0.77
C ILE A 74 -3.99 -14.38 -0.07
N ASP A 75 -5.06 -13.72 -0.51
CA ASP A 75 -6.10 -14.31 -1.31
C ASP A 75 -5.70 -14.39 -2.78
N PHE A 76 -6.07 -15.48 -3.44
CA PHE A 76 -5.90 -15.67 -4.86
C PHE A 76 -7.08 -15.06 -5.62
N GLN A 77 -6.83 -14.13 -6.55
CA GLN A 77 -7.89 -13.55 -7.37
C GLN A 77 -7.99 -14.23 -8.74
N SER A 78 -6.88 -14.33 -9.46
CA SER A 78 -6.87 -14.93 -10.78
C SER A 78 -5.48 -15.33 -11.27
N PHE A 79 -5.48 -16.12 -12.34
CA PHE A 79 -4.28 -16.53 -13.08
C PHE A 79 -4.55 -16.41 -14.59
N LEU A 80 -3.62 -15.77 -15.29
CA LEU A 80 -3.60 -15.69 -16.75
C LEU A 80 -2.35 -16.41 -17.27
N ALA A 81 -2.56 -17.52 -17.98
CA ALA A 81 -1.48 -18.32 -18.53
C ALA A 81 -0.65 -17.52 -19.54
N LYS A 82 0.67 -17.76 -19.56
CA LYS A 82 1.55 -17.05 -20.50
C LYS A 82 1.14 -17.23 -21.96
N ALA A 83 0.59 -18.39 -22.35
CA ALA A 83 0.12 -18.63 -23.71
C ALA A 83 -1.00 -17.67 -24.17
N ASP A 84 -1.77 -17.11 -23.24
CA ASP A 84 -2.93 -16.25 -23.50
C ASP A 84 -2.58 -14.75 -23.51
N MET A 85 -1.29 -14.41 -23.38
CA MET A 85 -0.80 -13.03 -23.33
C MET A 85 -0.06 -12.59 -24.60
N GLY A 86 -0.20 -13.31 -25.71
CA GLY A 86 0.57 -13.03 -26.93
C GLY A 86 2.06 -13.40 -26.80
N GLY A 87 2.84 -13.19 -27.87
CA GLY A 87 4.28 -13.52 -27.88
C GLY A 87 4.62 -15.03 -27.83
N GLY A 88 3.63 -15.92 -27.92
CA GLY A 88 3.82 -17.38 -27.93
C GLY A 88 4.14 -17.97 -26.55
N SER A 89 4.77 -19.15 -26.52
CA SER A 89 5.08 -19.89 -25.29
C SER A 89 6.36 -19.44 -24.58
N GLY A 90 6.90 -18.27 -24.93
CA GLY A 90 8.10 -17.72 -24.30
C GLY A 90 7.88 -17.46 -22.81
N ASN A 91 8.96 -17.55 -22.02
CA ASN A 91 8.92 -17.26 -20.59
C ASN A 91 8.63 -15.78 -20.32
N LEU A 92 8.10 -15.53 -19.12
CA LEU A 92 7.93 -14.18 -18.58
C LEU A 92 9.21 -13.74 -17.85
N ASN A 93 9.33 -12.43 -17.64
CA ASN A 93 10.38 -11.81 -16.83
C ASN A 93 9.77 -10.64 -16.05
N ASP A 94 10.44 -9.50 -15.94
CA ASP A 94 10.01 -8.37 -15.12
C ASP A 94 8.55 -7.93 -15.36
N ILE A 95 7.98 -7.27 -14.36
CA ILE A 95 6.62 -6.77 -14.38
C ILE A 95 6.54 -5.38 -13.76
N TRP A 96 5.70 -4.55 -14.35
CA TRP A 96 5.33 -3.26 -13.79
C TRP A 96 3.81 -3.06 -13.86
N GLY A 97 3.32 -2.01 -13.22
CA GLY A 97 1.92 -1.64 -13.23
C GLY A 97 1.70 -0.21 -13.72
N TRP A 98 0.51 0.06 -14.22
CA TRP A 98 0.04 1.41 -14.52
C TRP A 98 -1.43 1.54 -14.18
N THR A 99 -1.76 2.51 -13.34
CA THR A 99 -3.13 2.95 -13.13
C THR A 99 -3.40 4.11 -14.06
N ASP A 100 -4.41 3.96 -14.91
CA ASP A 100 -4.86 5.03 -15.78
C ASP A 100 -5.42 6.19 -14.94
N PRO A 101 -4.77 7.37 -14.91
CA PRO A 101 -5.20 8.48 -14.05
C PRO A 101 -6.56 9.08 -14.45
N VAL A 102 -7.07 8.76 -15.65
CA VAL A 102 -8.36 9.26 -16.14
C VAL A 102 -9.50 8.31 -15.84
N THR A 103 -9.26 7.00 -15.94
CA THR A 103 -10.33 5.99 -15.82
C THR A 103 -10.26 5.16 -14.54
N GLY A 104 -9.14 5.19 -13.82
CA GLY A 104 -8.87 4.32 -12.68
C GLY A 104 -8.64 2.86 -13.05
N ARG A 105 -8.54 2.53 -14.34
CA ARG A 105 -8.23 1.16 -14.79
C ARG A 105 -6.78 0.80 -14.47
N GLU A 106 -6.57 -0.42 -14.00
CA GLU A 106 -5.26 -0.93 -13.60
C GLU A 106 -4.74 -1.90 -14.67
N PHE A 107 -3.50 -1.75 -15.09
CA PHE A 107 -2.88 -2.56 -16.12
C PHE A 107 -1.57 -3.19 -15.64
N ALA A 108 -1.43 -4.49 -15.86
CA ALA A 108 -0.16 -5.20 -15.76
C ALA A 108 0.63 -5.06 -17.06
N LEU A 109 1.90 -4.65 -16.94
CA LEU A 109 2.87 -4.57 -18.01
C LEU A 109 3.84 -5.75 -17.82
N VAL A 110 3.61 -6.83 -18.56
CA VAL A 110 4.28 -8.11 -18.34
C VAL A 110 5.38 -8.29 -19.37
N GLY A 111 6.62 -8.27 -18.91
CA GLY A 111 7.79 -8.54 -19.74
C GLY A 111 7.85 -10.00 -20.19
N ARG A 112 8.36 -10.21 -21.41
CA ARG A 112 8.55 -11.53 -22.02
C ARG A 112 9.89 -11.63 -22.71
N VAL A 113 10.26 -12.85 -23.12
CA VAL A 113 11.45 -13.11 -23.93
C VAL A 113 11.54 -12.27 -25.22
N ALA A 114 10.42 -11.92 -25.88
CA ALA A 114 10.45 -11.26 -27.20
C ALA A 114 9.61 -9.95 -27.29
N GLY A 115 9.26 -9.36 -26.15
CA GLY A 115 8.41 -8.16 -26.09
C GLY A 115 7.69 -8.01 -24.75
N THR A 116 6.64 -7.21 -24.74
CA THR A 116 5.86 -6.87 -23.53
C THR A 116 4.37 -7.05 -23.80
N SER A 117 3.66 -7.67 -22.87
CA SER A 117 2.20 -7.81 -22.89
C SER A 117 1.54 -6.78 -21.97
N PHE A 118 0.40 -6.27 -22.38
CA PHE A 118 -0.44 -5.39 -21.56
C PHE A 118 -1.73 -6.12 -21.23
N VAL A 119 -2.04 -6.20 -19.94
CA VAL A 119 -3.22 -6.91 -19.42
C VAL A 119 -3.98 -5.96 -18.52
N ASP A 120 -5.26 -5.74 -18.81
CA ASP A 120 -6.16 -5.03 -17.89
C ASP A 120 -6.48 -5.96 -16.71
N VAL A 121 -6.19 -5.49 -15.50
CA VAL A 121 -6.40 -6.19 -14.23
C VAL A 121 -7.36 -5.43 -13.30
N THR A 122 -8.08 -4.42 -13.82
CA THR A 122 -9.07 -3.62 -13.06
C THR A 122 -10.10 -4.50 -12.36
N ASP A 123 -10.60 -5.51 -13.06
CA ASP A 123 -11.29 -6.63 -12.42
C ASP A 123 -10.25 -7.72 -12.14
N ALA A 124 -9.74 -7.75 -10.91
CA ALA A 124 -8.70 -8.67 -10.47
C ALA A 124 -9.06 -10.15 -10.68
N ARG A 125 -10.35 -10.50 -10.79
CA ARG A 125 -10.82 -11.87 -11.01
C ARG A 125 -10.89 -12.23 -12.49
N ASN A 126 -10.92 -11.24 -13.39
CA ASN A 126 -11.07 -11.45 -14.82
C ASN A 126 -10.07 -10.61 -15.64
N PRO A 127 -8.75 -10.93 -15.59
CA PRO A 127 -7.75 -10.22 -16.38
C PRO A 127 -8.02 -10.32 -17.89
N VAL A 128 -7.83 -9.21 -18.61
CA VAL A 128 -8.06 -9.14 -20.06
C VAL A 128 -6.77 -8.76 -20.79
N PHE A 129 -6.26 -9.66 -21.62
CA PHE A 129 -5.11 -9.39 -22.47
C PHE A 129 -5.43 -8.33 -23.54
N MET A 130 -4.88 -7.13 -23.38
CA MET A 130 -5.18 -5.97 -24.23
C MET A 130 -4.36 -5.95 -25.52
N GLY A 131 -3.08 -6.28 -25.46
CA GLY A 131 -2.23 -6.34 -26.64
C GLY A 131 -0.78 -6.63 -26.33
N TYR A 132 -0.02 -6.97 -27.37
CA TYR A 132 1.39 -7.34 -27.29
C TYR A 132 2.26 -6.39 -28.10
N LEU A 133 3.25 -5.78 -27.45
CA LEU A 133 4.29 -4.97 -28.07
C LEU A 133 5.53 -5.85 -28.35
N PRO A 134 5.88 -6.12 -29.61
CA PRO A 134 7.12 -6.81 -29.93
C PRO A 134 8.34 -5.98 -29.49
N ALA A 135 9.39 -6.66 -29.03
CA ALA A 135 10.67 -6.02 -28.75
C ALA A 135 11.20 -5.29 -30.00
N HIS A 136 11.93 -4.20 -29.78
CA HIS A 136 12.54 -3.45 -30.86
C HIS A 136 13.43 -4.36 -31.73
N ASP A 137 13.31 -4.21 -33.06
CA ASP A 137 13.96 -5.08 -34.06
C ASP A 137 13.75 -6.60 -33.86
N PHE A 138 12.69 -6.99 -33.15
CA PHE A 138 12.36 -8.39 -32.83
C PHE A 138 13.44 -9.10 -32.01
N GLY A 139 14.14 -8.35 -31.14
CA GLY A 139 15.09 -8.90 -30.20
C GLY A 139 14.47 -9.95 -29.27
N SER A 140 15.27 -10.95 -28.88
CA SER A 140 14.76 -12.09 -28.11
C SER A 140 15.79 -12.60 -27.10
N ASP A 141 15.49 -12.43 -25.81
CA ASP A 141 16.33 -12.80 -24.68
C ASP A 141 15.48 -12.77 -23.37
N PRO A 142 15.73 -13.63 -22.37
CA PRO A 142 14.96 -13.68 -21.12
C PRO A 142 14.99 -12.45 -20.23
N TRP A 143 15.84 -11.44 -20.46
CA TRP A 143 15.92 -10.26 -19.60
C TRP A 143 15.29 -9.02 -20.24
N ARG A 144 14.36 -8.42 -19.51
CA ARG A 144 13.67 -7.17 -19.86
C ARG A 144 13.29 -6.49 -18.55
N ASP A 145 13.28 -5.17 -18.56
CA ASP A 145 12.84 -4.38 -17.42
C ASP A 145 11.98 -3.21 -17.90
N ILE A 146 10.94 -2.89 -17.13
CA ILE A 146 9.89 -1.94 -17.48
C ILE A 146 9.68 -0.96 -16.32
N LYS A 147 9.64 0.33 -16.63
CA LYS A 147 9.18 1.38 -15.71
C LYS A 147 8.23 2.33 -16.42
N VAL A 148 7.43 3.05 -15.64
CA VAL A 148 6.42 3.98 -16.17
C VAL A 148 6.72 5.40 -15.73
N TYR A 149 6.52 6.35 -16.64
CA TYR A 149 6.57 7.78 -16.34
C TYR A 149 5.62 8.54 -17.27
N ASN A 150 4.82 9.43 -16.70
CA ASN A 150 3.93 10.31 -17.44
C ASN A 150 3.07 9.56 -18.49
N ASP A 151 2.40 8.49 -18.05
CA ASP A 151 1.59 7.58 -18.89
C ASP A 151 2.33 6.89 -20.05
N HIS A 152 3.65 6.72 -19.95
CA HIS A 152 4.45 5.97 -20.93
C HIS A 152 5.25 4.86 -20.24
N ALA A 153 5.29 3.69 -20.87
CA ALA A 153 6.18 2.60 -20.50
C ALA A 153 7.54 2.78 -21.19
N PHE A 154 8.60 2.67 -20.40
CA PHE A 154 10.00 2.71 -20.83
C PHE A 154 10.62 1.34 -20.61
N ILE A 155 11.13 0.75 -21.68
CA ILE A 155 11.44 -0.68 -21.74
C ILE A 155 12.87 -0.86 -22.23
N VAL A 156 13.68 -1.57 -21.45
CA VAL A 156 15.02 -2.03 -21.85
C VAL A 156 15.06 -3.54 -21.91
N ALA A 157 16.02 -4.10 -22.62
CA ALA A 157 16.21 -5.54 -22.69
C ALA A 157 17.69 -5.89 -22.84
N ASP A 158 18.11 -6.97 -22.18
CA ASP A 158 19.51 -7.38 -22.11
C ASP A 158 19.79 -8.56 -23.06
N GLY A 159 21.06 -8.95 -23.15
CA GLY A 159 21.49 -10.15 -23.81
C GLY A 159 21.76 -9.97 -25.30
N SER A 160 22.42 -10.97 -25.88
CA SER A 160 22.97 -10.88 -27.23
C SER A 160 21.88 -10.79 -28.32
N GLY A 161 20.66 -11.23 -28.00
CA GLY A 161 19.49 -11.10 -28.87
C GLY A 161 18.97 -9.66 -29.00
N ASN A 162 19.40 -8.74 -28.12
CA ASN A 162 18.91 -7.37 -28.02
C ASN A 162 19.96 -6.32 -28.45
N ALA A 163 20.80 -6.68 -29.43
CA ALA A 163 21.95 -5.85 -29.88
C ALA A 163 21.57 -4.43 -30.35
N THR A 164 20.34 -4.19 -30.79
CA THR A 164 19.82 -2.89 -31.22
C THR A 164 18.67 -2.38 -30.34
N HIS A 165 18.33 -3.08 -29.25
CA HIS A 165 17.10 -2.82 -28.51
C HIS A 165 17.02 -1.38 -27.98
N GLY A 166 18.08 -0.88 -27.35
CA GLY A 166 18.08 0.47 -26.80
C GLY A 166 16.94 0.66 -25.79
N LEU A 167 16.41 1.88 -25.74
CA LEU A 167 15.24 2.23 -24.94
C LEU A 167 14.00 2.29 -25.84
N GLN A 168 13.07 1.36 -25.64
CA GLN A 168 11.77 1.34 -26.30
C GLN A 168 10.74 2.08 -25.45
N VAL A 169 9.92 2.93 -26.05
CA VAL A 169 8.88 3.70 -25.34
C VAL A 169 7.50 3.40 -25.93
N PHE A 170 6.51 3.20 -25.07
CA PHE A 170 5.12 2.96 -25.46
C PHE A 170 4.15 3.88 -24.70
N ASP A 171 3.24 4.52 -25.44
CA ASP A 171 2.21 5.40 -24.87
C ASP A 171 1.03 4.56 -24.35
N LEU A 172 0.88 4.49 -23.03
CA LEU A 172 -0.11 3.66 -22.35
C LEU A 172 -1.54 4.17 -22.56
N ASN A 173 -1.70 5.45 -22.92
CA ASN A 173 -3.01 6.00 -23.28
C ASN A 173 -3.63 5.28 -24.47
N THR A 174 -2.82 4.65 -25.32
CA THR A 174 -3.28 3.79 -26.44
C THR A 174 -4.23 2.69 -25.94
N LEU A 175 -3.98 2.12 -24.76
CA LEU A 175 -4.77 1.03 -24.18
C LEU A 175 -6.23 1.44 -23.91
N ARG A 176 -6.50 2.73 -23.66
CA ARG A 176 -7.87 3.27 -23.49
C ARG A 176 -8.70 3.13 -24.76
N THR A 177 -8.07 3.16 -25.93
CA THR A 177 -8.74 3.21 -27.23
C THR A 177 -8.97 1.83 -27.85
N ILE A 178 -8.39 0.78 -27.27
CA ILE A 178 -8.51 -0.59 -27.77
C ILE A 178 -9.91 -1.12 -27.47
N THR A 179 -10.73 -1.27 -28.50
CA THR A 179 -12.08 -1.88 -28.41
C THR A 179 -12.08 -3.38 -28.73
N THR A 180 -11.00 -3.90 -29.29
CA THR A 180 -10.84 -5.32 -29.62
C THR A 180 -9.49 -5.79 -29.08
N PRO A 181 -9.46 -6.37 -27.88
CA PRO A 181 -8.24 -6.83 -27.23
C PRO A 181 -7.49 -7.92 -28.03
N GLY A 182 -6.20 -8.08 -27.71
CA GLY A 182 -5.36 -9.17 -28.22
C GLY A 182 -4.52 -8.83 -29.46
N GLY A 183 -4.49 -7.58 -29.89
CA GLY A 183 -3.75 -7.13 -31.06
C GLY A 183 -2.24 -6.98 -30.84
N THR A 184 -1.49 -6.86 -31.93
CA THR A 184 -0.08 -6.43 -31.90
C THR A 184 -0.02 -4.91 -31.86
N LEU A 185 0.77 -4.38 -30.92
CA LEU A 185 1.00 -2.96 -30.69
C LEU A 185 2.31 -2.51 -31.34
N SER A 186 2.58 -1.21 -31.34
CA SER A 186 3.80 -0.62 -31.90
C SER A 186 4.38 0.41 -30.94
N GLU A 187 5.70 0.51 -30.90
CA GLU A 187 6.40 1.48 -30.06
C GLU A 187 6.08 2.91 -30.50
N THR A 188 5.98 3.81 -29.53
CA THR A 188 5.74 5.24 -29.71
C THR A 188 7.04 5.96 -30.09
N ALA A 189 8.12 5.61 -29.40
CA ALA A 189 9.44 6.18 -29.63
C ALA A 189 10.53 5.15 -29.31
N HIS A 190 11.73 5.44 -29.81
CA HIS A 190 12.92 4.62 -29.59
C HIS A 190 14.13 5.52 -29.42
N LEU A 191 14.92 5.30 -28.37
CA LEU A 191 16.25 5.86 -28.23
C LEU A 191 17.28 4.74 -28.38
N GLY A 192 17.89 4.70 -29.57
CA GLY A 192 19.05 3.87 -29.84
C GLY A 192 20.35 4.47 -29.28
N GLY A 193 21.48 4.03 -29.83
CA GLY A 193 22.80 4.48 -29.40
C GLY A 193 23.42 3.62 -28.31
N PHE A 194 22.65 2.71 -27.72
CA PHE A 194 23.11 1.53 -26.99
C PHE A 194 22.27 0.33 -27.44
N GLY A 195 22.73 -0.88 -27.12
CA GLY A 195 22.06 -2.12 -27.50
C GLY A 195 21.37 -2.75 -26.29
N PRO A 196 21.95 -3.83 -25.73
CA PRO A 196 21.43 -4.43 -24.53
C PRO A 196 21.67 -3.55 -23.29
N ALA A 197 20.71 -3.59 -22.36
CA ALA A 197 20.81 -3.03 -21.01
C ALA A 197 20.01 -3.91 -20.04
N HIS A 198 20.51 -4.05 -18.81
CA HIS A 198 19.98 -5.00 -17.84
C HIS A 198 18.71 -4.48 -17.16
N ASN A 199 18.79 -3.29 -16.58
CA ASN A 199 17.70 -2.68 -15.82
C ASN A 199 17.52 -1.19 -16.19
N ILE A 200 16.36 -0.64 -15.85
CA ILE A 200 16.02 0.78 -15.90
C ILE A 200 15.36 1.21 -14.58
N ALA A 201 15.86 2.30 -13.99
CA ALA A 201 15.19 3.02 -12.93
C ALA A 201 14.69 4.36 -13.45
N ILE A 202 13.60 4.87 -12.89
CA ILE A 202 13.09 6.21 -13.21
C ILE A 202 12.96 7.00 -11.91
N ASN A 203 13.47 8.22 -11.91
CA ASN A 203 13.07 9.22 -10.92
C ASN A 203 11.97 10.09 -11.53
N GLU A 204 10.74 9.88 -11.06
CA GLU A 204 9.56 10.57 -11.58
C GLU A 204 9.54 12.06 -11.23
N ASP A 205 10.14 12.47 -10.10
CA ASP A 205 10.20 13.88 -9.68
C ASP A 205 11.01 14.75 -10.64
N THR A 206 12.03 14.16 -11.26
CA THR A 206 13.00 14.87 -12.09
C THR A 206 12.83 14.57 -13.58
N GLY A 207 12.08 13.53 -13.94
CA GLY A 207 11.86 13.11 -15.32
C GLY A 207 13.12 12.53 -15.97
N TYR A 208 13.92 11.76 -15.21
CA TYR A 208 15.10 11.07 -15.71
C TYR A 208 15.00 9.56 -15.55
N ALA A 209 15.39 8.85 -16.59
CA ALA A 209 15.64 7.41 -16.57
C ALA A 209 17.14 7.12 -16.41
N TYR A 210 17.44 6.04 -15.68
CA TYR A 210 18.77 5.56 -15.34
C TYR A 210 18.90 4.13 -15.84
N ILE A 211 19.56 3.97 -16.98
CA ILE A 211 19.72 2.68 -17.65
C ILE A 211 21.04 2.08 -17.19
N VAL A 212 20.99 0.86 -16.66
CA VAL A 212 22.13 0.18 -16.05
C VAL A 212 22.41 -1.17 -16.71
N GLY A 213 23.61 -1.70 -16.50
CA GLY A 213 24.09 -2.92 -17.15
C GLY A 213 24.20 -2.83 -18.68
N SER A 214 24.20 -1.61 -19.24
CA SER A 214 24.28 -1.41 -20.68
C SER A 214 25.69 -1.53 -21.24
N ASN A 215 25.83 -1.63 -22.56
CA ASN A 215 27.13 -1.52 -23.24
C ASN A 215 27.70 -0.08 -23.30
N ARG A 216 27.11 0.86 -22.56
CA ARG A 216 27.58 2.22 -22.34
C ARG A 216 27.96 2.40 -20.87
N CYS A 217 28.67 3.49 -20.59
CA CYS A 217 29.02 3.85 -19.20
C CYS A 217 29.74 2.75 -18.40
N SER A 218 30.44 1.83 -19.07
CA SER A 218 31.04 0.64 -18.43
C SER A 218 30.03 -0.25 -17.67
N GLY A 219 28.74 -0.21 -18.04
CA GLY A 219 27.66 -0.87 -17.31
C GLY A 219 27.05 -0.05 -16.18
N GLY A 220 27.58 1.14 -15.87
CA GLY A 220 27.03 2.03 -14.85
C GLY A 220 25.84 2.86 -15.34
N LEU A 221 25.56 3.97 -14.66
CA LEU A 221 24.37 4.80 -14.93
C LEU A 221 24.46 5.53 -16.27
N TYR A 222 23.69 5.08 -17.26
CA TYR A 222 23.42 5.81 -18.51
C TYR A 222 22.14 6.64 -18.32
N MET A 223 22.31 7.94 -18.11
CA MET A 223 21.22 8.86 -17.73
C MET A 223 20.53 9.43 -18.96
N VAL A 224 19.21 9.38 -18.98
CA VAL A 224 18.35 9.81 -20.09
C VAL A 224 17.28 10.77 -19.57
N ASP A 225 17.18 11.95 -20.19
CA ASP A 225 16.06 12.87 -19.99
C ASP A 225 14.83 12.31 -20.71
N ILE A 226 13.76 12.07 -19.94
CA ILE A 226 12.48 11.53 -20.41
C ILE A 226 11.32 12.49 -20.16
N SER A 227 11.59 13.75 -19.81
CA SER A 227 10.57 14.80 -19.62
C SER A 227 9.66 14.99 -20.85
N ASN A 228 10.16 14.63 -22.03
CA ASN A 228 9.36 14.39 -23.23
C ASN A 228 9.42 12.90 -23.62
N PRO A 229 8.44 12.07 -23.21
CA PRO A 229 8.46 10.62 -23.47
C PRO A 229 8.51 10.25 -24.96
N ALA A 230 8.02 11.10 -25.85
CA ALA A 230 8.06 10.86 -27.30
C ALA A 230 9.43 11.18 -27.93
N ALA A 231 10.35 11.79 -27.18
CA ALA A 231 11.69 12.14 -27.65
C ALA A 231 12.73 12.07 -26.52
N PRO A 232 12.93 10.89 -25.90
CA PRO A 232 13.93 10.71 -24.84
C PRO A 232 15.34 11.00 -25.37
N SER A 233 16.21 11.55 -24.52
CA SER A 233 17.54 11.97 -24.96
C SER A 233 18.62 11.74 -23.90
N PHE A 234 19.84 11.42 -24.35
CA PHE A 234 20.97 11.20 -23.44
C PHE A 234 21.34 12.48 -22.66
N ALA A 235 21.43 12.36 -21.34
CA ALA A 235 21.73 13.47 -20.43
C ALA A 235 23.13 13.38 -19.81
N GLY A 236 23.63 12.18 -19.55
CA GLY A 236 24.90 12.01 -18.87
C GLY A 236 25.25 10.57 -18.54
N CYS A 237 26.43 10.38 -17.94
CA CYS A 237 27.00 9.06 -17.71
C CYS A 237 27.80 9.00 -16.42
N PHE A 238 27.58 7.96 -15.62
CA PHE A 238 28.43 7.58 -14.50
C PHE A 238 29.06 6.21 -14.79
N SER A 239 30.38 6.11 -14.69
CA SER A 239 31.13 4.88 -15.03
C SER A 239 32.27 4.56 -14.07
N SER A 240 32.41 5.34 -12.99
CA SER A 240 33.58 5.28 -12.11
C SER A 240 33.66 3.97 -11.32
N ASP A 241 32.52 3.39 -10.93
CA ASP A 241 32.49 2.13 -10.20
C ASP A 241 32.42 0.89 -11.10
N GLY A 242 31.99 1.06 -12.36
CA GLY A 242 31.85 -0.03 -13.33
C GLY A 242 30.40 -0.47 -13.49
N TYR A 243 30.19 -1.78 -13.48
CA TYR A 243 28.89 -2.40 -13.75
C TYR A 243 27.92 -2.16 -12.60
N THR A 244 26.70 -1.75 -12.93
CA THR A 244 25.56 -1.64 -12.01
C THR A 244 24.48 -2.57 -12.51
N HIS A 245 24.01 -3.46 -11.64
CA HIS A 245 22.97 -4.44 -11.95
C HIS A 245 21.60 -3.79 -11.95
N ASP A 246 21.30 -3.12 -10.84
CA ASP A 246 20.05 -2.41 -10.58
C ASP A 246 20.35 -1.10 -9.83
N THR A 247 19.42 -0.17 -9.82
CA THR A 247 19.54 1.08 -9.07
C THR A 247 18.19 1.63 -8.64
N GLN A 248 18.15 2.35 -7.52
CA GLN A 248 17.04 3.21 -7.16
C GLN A 248 17.52 4.67 -7.08
N CYS A 249 16.84 5.58 -7.78
CA CYS A 249 17.19 6.99 -7.83
C CYS A 249 16.04 7.86 -7.33
N VAL A 250 16.30 8.72 -6.35
CA VAL A 250 15.29 9.55 -5.68
C VAL A 250 15.78 10.99 -5.48
N VAL A 251 14.86 11.93 -5.32
CA VAL A 251 15.19 13.20 -4.65
C VAL A 251 15.31 12.90 -3.16
N TYR A 252 16.55 12.90 -2.66
CA TYR A 252 16.85 12.41 -1.32
C TYR A 252 16.26 13.31 -0.24
N ALA A 253 15.23 12.82 0.48
CA ALA A 253 14.62 13.48 1.62
C ALA A 253 15.21 13.08 2.98
N GLY A 254 16.28 12.27 3.01
CA GLY A 254 16.73 11.63 4.23
C GLY A 254 17.54 12.47 5.23
N PRO A 255 18.00 11.83 6.32
CA PRO A 255 18.62 12.49 7.46
C PRO A 255 19.96 13.14 7.15
N ASP A 256 20.69 12.70 6.12
CA ASP A 256 21.97 13.32 5.74
C ASP A 256 21.75 14.71 5.10
N ALA A 257 21.91 15.75 5.93
CA ALA A 257 21.69 17.13 5.54
C ALA A 257 22.62 17.62 4.41
N THR A 258 23.74 16.94 4.14
CA THR A 258 24.68 17.31 3.06
C THR A 258 24.07 17.07 1.69
N TYR A 259 23.26 16.00 1.58
CA TYR A 259 22.69 15.50 0.33
C TYR A 259 21.17 15.69 0.25
N ARG A 260 20.51 16.17 1.32
CA ARG A 260 19.06 16.44 1.30
C ARG A 260 18.67 17.38 0.14
N GLY A 261 17.64 17.00 -0.61
CA GLY A 261 17.13 17.70 -1.79
C GLY A 261 17.97 17.48 -3.06
N ARG A 262 19.01 16.64 -3.01
CA ARG A 262 19.78 16.23 -4.17
C ARG A 262 19.20 14.97 -4.78
N GLU A 263 19.52 14.73 -6.03
CA GLU A 263 19.13 13.50 -6.69
C GLU A 263 20.22 12.45 -6.49
N ILE A 264 19.88 11.40 -5.75
CA ILE A 264 20.80 10.35 -5.31
C ILE A 264 20.35 9.02 -5.91
N CYS A 265 21.30 8.30 -6.51
CA CYS A 265 21.12 6.92 -6.96
C CYS A 265 21.88 5.96 -6.04
N ILE A 266 21.19 4.92 -5.58
CA ILE A 266 21.76 3.76 -4.91
C ILE A 266 21.91 2.67 -5.97
N GLY A 267 23.15 2.29 -6.28
CA GLY A 267 23.47 1.22 -7.23
C GLY A 267 23.78 -0.09 -6.51
N TYR A 268 23.26 -1.20 -7.04
CA TYR A 268 23.50 -2.56 -6.58
C TYR A 268 24.44 -3.22 -7.59
N ASN A 269 25.71 -3.33 -7.23
CA ASN A 269 26.80 -3.51 -8.20
C ASN A 269 27.43 -4.91 -8.14
N GLU A 270 26.64 -5.96 -7.89
CA GLU A 270 27.05 -7.36 -7.74
C GLU A 270 27.95 -7.64 -6.50
N ASP A 271 28.69 -6.66 -6.00
CA ASP A 271 29.60 -6.81 -4.86
C ASP A 271 29.43 -5.75 -3.75
N THR A 272 28.73 -4.67 -4.05
CA THR A 272 28.64 -3.47 -3.19
C THR A 272 27.34 -2.70 -3.41
N ILE A 273 26.98 -1.91 -2.39
CA ILE A 273 26.06 -0.78 -2.51
C ILE A 273 26.89 0.46 -2.82
N THR A 274 26.61 1.13 -3.94
CA THR A 274 27.32 2.33 -4.38
C THR A 274 26.37 3.51 -4.46
N ILE A 275 26.68 4.58 -3.75
CA ILE A 275 25.83 5.77 -3.66
C ILE A 275 26.42 6.86 -4.56
N VAL A 276 25.60 7.45 -5.43
CA VAL A 276 26.02 8.44 -6.43
C VAL A 276 25.10 9.66 -6.40
N ASP A 277 25.68 10.85 -6.23
CA ASP A 277 24.99 12.12 -6.48
C ASP A 277 24.95 12.36 -7.99
N VAL A 278 23.74 12.30 -8.55
CA VAL A 278 23.48 12.50 -9.98
C VAL A 278 22.80 13.84 -10.26
N THR A 279 22.68 14.73 -9.28
CA THR A 279 22.01 16.04 -9.41
C THR A 279 22.52 16.80 -10.63
N ASN A 280 23.84 16.82 -10.82
CA ASN A 280 24.45 17.30 -12.05
C ASN A 280 24.75 16.13 -12.99
N LYS A 281 23.85 15.86 -13.93
CA LYS A 281 23.96 14.78 -14.94
C LYS A 281 25.28 14.83 -15.73
N SER A 282 25.86 16.02 -15.92
CA SER A 282 27.13 16.19 -16.63
C SER A 282 28.38 15.86 -15.79
N ASN A 283 28.23 15.77 -14.46
CA ASN A 283 29.30 15.49 -13.52
C ASN A 283 28.75 14.75 -12.28
N PRO A 284 28.30 13.49 -12.45
CA PRO A 284 27.88 12.66 -11.32
C PRO A 284 29.08 12.37 -10.40
N VAL A 285 28.83 12.30 -9.09
CA VAL A 285 29.86 12.12 -8.07
C VAL A 285 29.51 10.90 -7.23
N GLN A 286 30.42 9.93 -7.18
CA GLN A 286 30.31 8.81 -6.23
C GLN A 286 30.53 9.34 -4.81
N ILE A 287 29.56 9.12 -3.95
CA ILE A 287 29.60 9.46 -2.52
C ILE A 287 30.32 8.34 -1.77
N SER A 288 29.80 7.12 -1.88
CA SER A 288 30.34 5.95 -1.19
C SER A 288 30.25 4.68 -2.03
N ARG A 289 31.03 3.67 -1.64
CA ARG A 289 31.01 2.31 -2.16
C ARG A 289 31.25 1.37 -1.00
N THR A 290 30.23 0.63 -0.63
CA THR A 290 30.20 -0.12 0.64
C THR A 290 29.93 -1.59 0.36
N GLY A 291 30.86 -2.44 0.77
CA GLY A 291 30.69 -3.90 0.72
C GLY A 291 30.25 -4.48 2.06
N TYR A 292 29.87 -5.75 2.04
CA TYR A 292 29.41 -6.47 3.23
C TYR A 292 29.93 -7.90 3.26
N SER A 293 29.87 -8.50 4.46
CA SER A 293 30.26 -9.89 4.64
C SER A 293 29.21 -10.83 4.06
N GLY A 294 29.66 -11.77 3.24
CA GLY A 294 28.80 -12.78 2.61
C GLY A 294 28.52 -12.52 1.13
N SER A 295 28.76 -11.32 0.63
CA SER A 295 28.40 -10.88 -0.73
C SER A 295 28.74 -11.90 -1.83
N ARG A 296 27.77 -12.13 -2.73
CA ARG A 296 27.92 -12.95 -3.94
C ARG A 296 27.42 -12.25 -5.19
N TYR A 297 26.28 -11.61 -5.11
CA TYR A 297 25.61 -10.90 -6.19
C TYR A 297 24.65 -9.87 -5.61
N THR A 298 25.16 -8.73 -5.12
CA THR A 298 24.35 -7.60 -4.67
C THR A 298 23.41 -7.16 -5.80
N HIS A 299 22.14 -7.49 -5.66
CA HIS A 299 21.25 -7.64 -6.81
C HIS A 299 20.31 -6.44 -6.96
N GLN A 300 19.51 -6.17 -5.93
CA GLN A 300 18.51 -5.12 -5.92
C GLN A 300 18.21 -4.66 -4.49
N GLY A 301 17.60 -3.49 -4.36
CA GLY A 301 17.12 -2.99 -3.08
C GLY A 301 16.22 -1.77 -3.22
N TRP A 302 15.59 -1.39 -2.11
CA TRP A 302 14.64 -0.29 -2.06
C TRP A 302 14.69 0.44 -0.72
N PHE A 303 14.55 1.76 -0.72
CA PHE A 303 14.34 2.53 0.50
C PHE A 303 13.07 2.06 1.19
N LEU A 304 13.10 1.89 2.51
CA LEU A 304 11.93 1.40 3.26
C LEU A 304 10.72 2.33 3.11
N ASN A 305 10.96 3.64 3.13
CA ASN A 305 9.95 4.67 2.96
C ASN A 305 10.61 5.99 2.48
N ASP A 306 9.79 7.00 2.25
CA ASP A 306 10.20 8.30 1.70
C ASP A 306 11.13 9.12 2.60
N ASN A 307 11.37 8.69 3.85
CA ASN A 307 12.40 9.30 4.69
C ASN A 307 13.82 8.93 4.25
N HIS A 308 13.98 7.96 3.36
CA HIS A 308 15.26 7.51 2.78
C HIS A 308 16.40 7.24 3.81
N GLU A 309 16.07 6.90 5.05
CA GLU A 309 17.06 6.55 6.07
C GLU A 309 17.43 5.07 6.01
N LEU A 310 16.44 4.20 5.78
CA LEU A 310 16.63 2.76 5.79
C LEU A 310 16.51 2.21 4.37
N LEU A 311 17.40 1.29 4.04
CA LEU A 311 17.45 0.59 2.76
C LEU A 311 17.39 -0.92 3.00
N ILE A 312 16.55 -1.61 2.25
CA ILE A 312 16.44 -3.07 2.23
C ILE A 312 17.07 -3.58 0.94
N MET A 313 17.92 -4.60 1.02
CA MET A 313 18.70 -5.11 -0.11
C MET A 313 18.77 -6.65 -0.10
N ASN A 314 18.85 -7.27 -1.27
CA ASN A 314 18.98 -8.73 -1.48
C ASN A 314 20.27 -9.12 -2.23
N ASP A 315 20.66 -10.40 -2.13
CA ASP A 315 21.86 -10.97 -2.76
C ASP A 315 21.55 -12.31 -3.45
N GLU A 316 21.19 -12.23 -4.73
CA GLU A 316 20.57 -13.30 -5.54
C GLU A 316 21.40 -14.59 -5.72
N GLN A 317 22.63 -14.66 -5.20
CA GLN A 317 23.46 -15.85 -5.32
C GLN A 317 23.99 -16.37 -3.99
N ASP A 318 23.62 -15.78 -2.86
CA ASP A 318 24.15 -16.18 -1.58
C ASP A 318 23.52 -17.49 -1.05
N GLU A 319 22.26 -17.80 -1.36
CA GLU A 319 21.62 -19.07 -0.98
C GLU A 319 22.22 -20.23 -1.76
N LEU A 320 22.53 -20.00 -3.05
CA LEU A 320 23.16 -20.99 -3.91
C LEU A 320 24.64 -21.20 -3.55
N ARG A 321 25.40 -20.11 -3.37
CA ARG A 321 26.87 -20.17 -3.25
C ARG A 321 27.39 -20.27 -1.81
N ASN A 322 26.70 -19.65 -0.86
CA ASN A 322 27.04 -19.76 0.57
C ASN A 322 26.24 -20.84 1.27
N GLY A 323 25.12 -21.25 0.67
CA GLY A 323 24.28 -22.30 1.21
C GLY A 323 23.44 -21.84 2.40
N ILE A 324 23.11 -20.55 2.46
CA ILE A 324 22.26 -19.96 3.48
C ILE A 324 20.78 -20.01 3.08
N ASN A 325 19.92 -19.57 3.99
CA ASN A 325 18.51 -19.33 3.68
C ASN A 325 18.35 -17.93 3.06
N THR A 326 17.22 -17.68 2.41
CA THR A 326 16.83 -16.38 1.85
C THR A 326 17.12 -15.25 2.82
N THR A 327 17.86 -14.22 2.42
CA THR A 327 18.38 -13.21 3.36
C THR A 327 18.22 -11.77 2.86
N SER A 328 17.43 -10.97 3.57
CA SER A 328 17.26 -9.53 3.28
C SER A 328 18.10 -8.69 4.23
N TYR A 329 18.90 -7.77 3.70
CA TYR A 329 19.87 -6.97 4.42
C TYR A 329 19.30 -5.58 4.75
N ILE A 330 19.48 -5.14 5.99
CA ILE A 330 18.95 -3.86 6.48
C ILE A 330 20.10 -2.88 6.66
N TRP A 331 20.05 -1.79 5.91
CA TRP A 331 21.08 -0.75 5.91
C TRP A 331 20.53 0.56 6.47
N ASN A 332 21.28 1.15 7.38
CA ASN A 332 21.10 2.51 7.83
C ASN A 332 21.98 3.45 6.98
N LEU A 333 21.31 4.41 6.36
CA LEU A 333 21.86 5.44 5.47
C LEU A 333 21.75 6.84 6.10
N PHE A 334 21.87 6.93 7.43
CA PHE A 334 21.90 8.20 8.16
C PHE A 334 23.04 9.12 7.68
N ASP A 335 24.16 8.50 7.30
CA ASP A 335 25.32 9.13 6.68
C ASP A 335 25.59 8.42 5.34
N LEU A 336 25.33 9.10 4.22
CA LEU A 336 25.49 8.51 2.88
C LEU A 336 26.97 8.27 2.54
N ASP A 337 27.90 8.97 3.19
CA ASP A 337 29.33 8.71 3.06
C ASP A 337 29.75 7.41 3.78
N ASN A 338 28.99 6.97 4.78
CA ASN A 338 29.28 5.77 5.58
C ASN A 338 28.03 4.88 5.84
N PRO A 339 27.46 4.21 4.82
CA PRO A 339 26.38 3.24 5.01
C PRO A 339 26.73 2.13 6.00
N VAL A 340 25.79 1.76 6.88
CA VAL A 340 25.99 0.72 7.91
C VAL A 340 24.91 -0.35 7.84
N GLU A 341 25.32 -1.62 7.75
CA GLU A 341 24.41 -2.76 7.93
C GLU A 341 24.03 -2.87 9.41
N ILE A 342 22.73 -2.76 9.74
CA ILE A 342 22.21 -2.81 11.11
C ILE A 342 21.56 -4.15 11.47
N GLY A 343 21.22 -4.96 10.47
CA GLY A 343 20.57 -6.24 10.69
C GLY A 343 20.27 -6.99 9.40
N ARG A 344 19.72 -8.18 9.54
CA ARG A 344 19.29 -9.04 8.43
C ARG A 344 18.04 -9.80 8.82
N TYR A 345 17.10 -9.92 7.89
CA TYR A 345 16.08 -10.95 7.92
C TYR A 345 16.65 -12.24 7.35
N VAL A 346 16.36 -13.38 8.00
CA VAL A 346 16.70 -14.70 7.48
C VAL A 346 15.41 -15.50 7.37
N GLY A 347 15.00 -15.78 6.14
CA GLY A 347 13.76 -16.47 5.80
C GLY A 347 13.75 -17.95 6.17
N PRO A 348 12.59 -18.59 6.06
CA PRO A 348 12.40 -19.99 6.46
C PRO A 348 12.98 -21.00 5.46
N SER A 349 13.19 -20.59 4.20
CA SER A 349 13.59 -21.48 3.10
C SER A 349 14.93 -21.11 2.49
N ARG A 350 15.37 -21.91 1.51
CA ARG A 350 16.61 -21.67 0.74
C ARG A 350 16.31 -21.15 -0.66
N ALA A 351 15.09 -20.68 -0.92
CA ALA A 351 14.77 -20.08 -2.20
C ALA A 351 15.67 -18.86 -2.41
N ILE A 352 16.07 -18.65 -3.66
CA ILE A 352 16.90 -17.49 -4.01
C ILE A 352 16.05 -16.23 -3.81
N ASP A 353 16.58 -15.26 -3.06
CA ASP A 353 15.99 -13.93 -2.99
C ASP A 353 16.07 -13.21 -4.34
N HIS A 354 15.14 -12.29 -4.60
CA HIS A 354 15.16 -11.50 -5.84
C HIS A 354 14.39 -10.19 -5.59
N ASN A 355 13.81 -9.59 -6.63
CA ASN A 355 13.18 -8.27 -6.55
C ASN A 355 12.27 -8.08 -5.31
N LEU A 356 12.61 -7.05 -4.54
CA LEU A 356 11.81 -6.57 -3.42
C LEU A 356 11.37 -5.12 -3.60
N TYR A 357 10.21 -4.80 -3.08
CA TYR A 357 9.65 -3.44 -3.08
C TYR A 357 9.10 -3.12 -1.71
N THR A 358 9.02 -1.84 -1.36
CA THR A 358 8.41 -1.43 -0.10
C THR A 358 7.20 -0.56 -0.33
N LYS A 359 6.21 -0.72 0.54
CA LYS A 359 5.01 0.10 0.56
C LYS A 359 4.44 0.07 1.97
N ASP A 360 4.10 1.23 2.52
CA ASP A 360 3.46 1.36 3.84
C ASP A 360 4.21 0.62 4.97
N ASN A 361 5.55 0.71 4.97
CA ASN A 361 6.45 0.01 5.91
C ASN A 361 6.43 -1.54 5.83
N TYR A 362 5.84 -2.11 4.77
CA TYR A 362 5.98 -3.52 4.43
C TYR A 362 7.00 -3.71 3.31
N ILE A 363 7.68 -4.86 3.32
CA ILE A 363 8.60 -5.30 2.28
C ILE A 363 7.95 -6.46 1.56
N PHE A 364 7.84 -6.38 0.24
CA PHE A 364 7.23 -7.37 -0.64
C PHE A 364 8.33 -7.98 -1.50
N GLU A 365 8.60 -9.27 -1.33
CA GLU A 365 9.71 -9.97 -1.97
C GLU A 365 9.18 -11.05 -2.91
N ALA A 366 9.66 -11.08 -4.15
CA ALA A 366 9.39 -12.15 -5.09
C ALA A 366 10.56 -13.14 -5.09
N ASN A 367 10.55 -14.11 -4.18
CA ASN A 367 11.69 -15.00 -3.95
C ASN A 367 11.61 -16.29 -4.80
N TYR A 368 11.63 -16.14 -6.13
CA TYR A 368 11.58 -17.22 -7.12
C TYR A 368 10.63 -18.37 -6.71
N ARG A 369 11.19 -19.51 -6.26
CA ARG A 369 10.47 -20.73 -5.90
C ARG A 369 9.61 -20.60 -4.65
N ALA A 370 9.92 -19.65 -3.76
CA ALA A 370 9.13 -19.36 -2.56
C ALA A 370 8.00 -18.35 -2.82
N GLY A 371 7.83 -17.86 -4.05
CA GLY A 371 6.77 -16.93 -4.43
C GLY A 371 6.85 -15.57 -3.75
N LEU A 372 5.69 -14.96 -3.49
CA LEU A 372 5.56 -13.68 -2.80
C LEU A 372 5.72 -13.86 -1.29
N ARG A 373 6.56 -13.03 -0.67
CA ARG A 373 6.68 -12.89 0.79
C ARG A 373 6.40 -11.45 1.18
N ILE A 374 5.68 -11.25 2.28
CA ILE A 374 5.44 -9.92 2.87
C ILE A 374 6.06 -9.90 4.26
N LEU A 375 6.99 -8.97 4.47
CA LEU A 375 7.65 -8.72 5.75
C LEU A 375 7.16 -7.40 6.36
N ALA A 376 6.91 -7.41 7.66
CA ALA A 376 6.66 -6.21 8.46
C ALA A 376 7.98 -5.65 9.03
N SER A 377 8.04 -4.32 9.15
CA SER A 377 9.21 -3.59 9.66
C SER A 377 9.05 -3.02 11.07
N ASP A 378 8.06 -3.49 11.85
CA ASP A 378 7.75 -2.97 13.19
C ASP A 378 8.96 -2.97 14.15
N ASP A 379 9.89 -3.91 14.00
CA ASP A 379 11.10 -4.04 14.83
C ASP A 379 12.40 -3.69 14.07
N ILE A 380 12.30 -2.91 12.98
CA ILE A 380 13.44 -2.64 12.11
C ILE A 380 14.54 -1.81 12.79
N ALA A 381 14.18 -1.00 13.79
CA ALA A 381 15.13 -0.24 14.59
C ALA A 381 16.12 -1.15 15.36
N ASN A 382 15.73 -2.40 15.66
CA ASN A 382 16.60 -3.41 16.26
C ASN A 382 17.27 -4.32 15.21
N GLY A 383 17.11 -4.01 13.92
CA GLY A 383 17.67 -4.79 12.82
C GLY A 383 16.89 -6.06 12.49
N ASN A 384 15.59 -6.10 12.78
CA ASN A 384 14.73 -7.26 12.55
C ASN A 384 13.58 -6.94 11.60
N LEU A 385 13.20 -7.91 10.76
CA LEU A 385 11.94 -7.95 10.02
C LEU A 385 11.19 -9.23 10.37
N THR A 386 9.88 -9.26 10.17
CA THR A 386 9.04 -10.43 10.44
C THR A 386 8.17 -10.76 9.24
N GLU A 387 8.21 -11.99 8.73
CA GLU A 387 7.25 -12.43 7.71
C GLU A 387 5.84 -12.50 8.29
N VAL A 388 4.90 -11.80 7.64
CA VAL A 388 3.51 -11.70 8.06
C VAL A 388 2.54 -12.36 7.10
N ALA A 389 2.93 -12.56 5.84
CA ALA A 389 2.09 -13.20 4.81
C ALA A 389 2.93 -13.78 3.67
N PHE A 390 2.37 -14.75 2.94
CA PHE A 390 2.99 -15.26 1.71
C PHE A 390 1.97 -15.83 0.72
N PHE A 391 2.37 -15.91 -0.55
CA PHE A 391 1.66 -16.64 -1.61
C PHE A 391 2.66 -17.31 -2.54
N ASP A 392 2.60 -18.64 -2.64
CA ASP A 392 3.56 -19.45 -3.39
C ASP A 392 3.02 -19.82 -4.78
N THR A 393 3.75 -19.44 -5.84
CA THR A 393 3.39 -19.76 -7.23
C THR A 393 3.91 -21.12 -7.70
N ILE A 394 4.81 -21.77 -6.95
CA ILE A 394 5.33 -23.11 -7.20
C ILE A 394 5.06 -24.04 -6.00
N PRO A 395 3.82 -24.56 -5.89
CA PRO A 395 3.48 -25.58 -4.89
C PRO A 395 4.44 -26.77 -4.94
N GLY A 396 5.28 -26.91 -3.91
CA GLY A 396 6.05 -28.12 -3.64
C GLY A 396 7.56 -27.97 -3.66
N SER A 397 8.14 -26.79 -3.93
CA SER A 397 9.60 -26.61 -3.83
C SER A 397 9.96 -25.18 -3.45
N ASP A 398 10.84 -25.03 -2.45
CA ASP A 398 11.50 -23.76 -2.08
C ASP A 398 13.03 -23.87 -2.26
N SER A 399 13.49 -24.62 -3.26
CA SER A 399 14.92 -24.84 -3.50
C SER A 399 15.59 -23.62 -4.11
N ALA A 400 16.92 -23.52 -3.95
CA ALA A 400 17.74 -22.43 -4.47
C ALA A 400 17.88 -22.50 -6.02
N GLN A 401 16.83 -22.13 -6.75
CA GLN A 401 16.76 -22.15 -8.21
C GLN A 401 16.01 -20.93 -8.77
N PHE A 402 16.33 -20.56 -10.02
CA PHE A 402 15.83 -19.36 -10.70
C PHE A 402 14.48 -19.57 -11.41
N SER A 403 13.58 -20.35 -10.83
CA SER A 403 12.24 -20.59 -11.39
C SER A 403 11.16 -20.11 -10.42
N GLY A 404 10.06 -19.55 -10.92
CA GLY A 404 8.95 -19.07 -10.09
C GLY A 404 8.69 -17.60 -10.31
N ALA A 405 8.33 -16.89 -9.23
CA ALA A 405 8.05 -15.46 -9.28
C ALA A 405 9.33 -14.67 -9.56
N TRP A 406 9.39 -14.00 -10.73
CA TRP A 406 10.49 -13.10 -11.10
C TRP A 406 10.37 -11.77 -10.36
N SER A 407 9.19 -11.16 -10.36
CA SER A 407 8.98 -9.83 -9.78
C SER A 407 7.50 -9.65 -9.46
N SER A 408 7.20 -8.60 -8.69
CA SER A 408 5.85 -8.21 -8.30
C SER A 408 5.64 -6.71 -8.48
N TYR A 409 4.39 -6.26 -8.59
CA TYR A 409 4.03 -4.85 -8.50
C TYR A 409 2.93 -4.67 -7.47
N VAL A 410 3.15 -3.72 -6.54
CA VAL A 410 2.40 -3.59 -5.28
C VAL A 410 1.71 -2.23 -5.10
N TYR A 411 1.89 -1.32 -6.06
CA TYR A 411 1.50 0.09 -5.93
C TYR A 411 0.11 0.40 -6.52
N PHE A 412 -0.72 -0.62 -6.77
CA PHE A 412 -2.13 -0.39 -7.14
C PHE A 412 -2.93 0.14 -5.95
N GLU A 413 -3.85 1.07 -6.22
CA GLU A 413 -4.74 1.64 -5.20
C GLU A 413 -5.84 0.66 -4.79
N SER A 414 -6.16 -0.30 -5.66
CA SER A 414 -7.03 -1.42 -5.30
C SER A 414 -6.45 -2.32 -4.19
N GLY A 415 -5.16 -2.19 -3.89
CA GLY A 415 -4.44 -3.08 -2.98
C GLY A 415 -4.11 -4.45 -3.59
N ASN A 416 -4.44 -4.67 -4.87
CA ASN A 416 -4.05 -5.89 -5.57
C ASN A 416 -2.55 -5.90 -5.87
N ILE A 417 -1.99 -7.10 -5.86
CA ILE A 417 -0.60 -7.37 -6.23
C ILE A 417 -0.61 -8.25 -7.47
N ILE A 418 0.20 -7.88 -8.45
CA ILE A 418 0.45 -8.71 -9.64
C ILE A 418 1.84 -9.34 -9.56
N LEU A 419 1.94 -10.61 -9.96
CA LEU A 419 3.19 -11.36 -9.98
C LEU A 419 3.44 -11.95 -11.36
N SER A 420 4.68 -11.83 -11.84
CA SER A 420 5.14 -12.48 -13.05
C SER A 420 5.89 -13.75 -12.71
N ASP A 421 5.27 -14.90 -12.96
CA ASP A 421 5.95 -16.19 -12.86
C ASP A 421 6.55 -16.57 -14.22
N ILE A 422 7.86 -16.85 -14.22
CA ILE A 422 8.67 -17.12 -15.43
C ILE A 422 8.05 -18.23 -16.29
N GLY A 423 7.65 -19.30 -15.62
CA GLY A 423 7.25 -20.56 -16.24
C GLY A 423 5.75 -20.64 -16.51
N ASN A 424 4.95 -20.03 -15.64
CA ASN A 424 3.51 -20.27 -15.58
C ASN A 424 2.70 -19.14 -16.23
N GLY A 425 2.79 -17.92 -15.72
CA GLY A 425 1.86 -16.86 -16.11
C GLY A 425 1.83 -15.67 -15.17
N LEU A 426 0.84 -14.81 -15.39
CA LEU A 426 0.52 -13.67 -14.55
C LEU A 426 -0.44 -14.11 -13.45
N PHE A 427 -0.09 -13.83 -12.20
CA PHE A 427 -0.96 -14.01 -11.04
C PHE A 427 -1.47 -12.66 -10.54
N VAL A 428 -2.72 -12.63 -10.08
CA VAL A 428 -3.30 -11.50 -9.34
C VAL A 428 -3.73 -12.01 -7.98
N VAL A 429 -3.24 -11.36 -6.92
CA VAL A 429 -3.50 -11.71 -5.52
C VAL A 429 -3.84 -10.47 -4.71
N THR A 430 -4.45 -10.66 -3.54
CA THR A 430 -4.83 -9.55 -2.65
C THR A 430 -4.46 -9.91 -1.21
N PRO A 431 -3.61 -9.12 -0.53
CA PRO A 431 -3.37 -9.32 0.89
C PRO A 431 -4.65 -9.10 1.72
N ASP A 432 -4.88 -9.98 2.69
CA ASP A 432 -5.89 -9.78 3.73
C ASP A 432 -5.27 -8.92 4.84
N TRP A 433 -5.36 -7.60 4.69
CA TRP A 433 -4.81 -6.65 5.64
C TRP A 433 -5.45 -6.73 7.02
N ASP A 434 -6.69 -7.20 7.12
CA ASP A 434 -7.35 -7.43 8.40
C ASP A 434 -6.74 -8.62 9.14
N ALA A 435 -6.34 -9.67 8.42
CA ALA A 435 -5.62 -10.80 9.00
C ALA A 435 -4.13 -10.47 9.25
N ILE A 436 -3.51 -9.66 8.40
CA ILE A 436 -2.08 -9.27 8.53
C ILE A 436 -1.88 -8.38 9.75
N ASN A 437 -2.66 -7.29 9.84
CA ASN A 437 -2.64 -6.36 10.98
C ASN A 437 -3.44 -6.88 12.18
N GLY A 438 -4.20 -7.96 11.98
CA GLY A 438 -4.87 -8.68 13.04
C GLY A 438 -3.83 -9.27 14.01
N PRO A 439 -4.19 -9.40 15.30
CA PRO A 439 -3.30 -10.02 16.26
C PRO A 439 -2.91 -11.43 15.79
N PRO A 440 -1.67 -11.89 16.07
CA PRO A 440 -1.20 -13.20 15.64
C PRO A 440 -2.20 -14.31 16.02
N PRO A 441 -2.38 -15.35 15.19
CA PRO A 441 -3.16 -16.52 15.59
C PRO A 441 -2.47 -17.17 16.80
N GLY A 442 -2.95 -16.87 18.00
CA GLY A 442 -2.33 -17.30 19.25
C GLY A 442 -2.57 -16.42 20.47
N ASP A 443 -2.85 -15.12 20.31
CA ASP A 443 -3.03 -14.18 21.44
C ASP A 443 -4.50 -13.74 21.64
N CYS A 444 -5.43 -14.55 21.15
CA CYS A 444 -6.85 -14.31 21.34
C CYS A 444 -7.32 -14.74 22.73
N LEU A 445 -7.99 -13.85 23.44
CA LEU A 445 -8.64 -14.15 24.71
C LEU A 445 -9.85 -15.07 24.51
N TYR A 446 -10.47 -15.01 23.33
CA TYR A 446 -11.60 -15.84 22.95
C TYR A 446 -11.68 -16.00 21.42
N GLU A 447 -12.01 -17.21 20.98
CA GLU A 447 -12.31 -17.54 19.59
C GLU A 447 -13.50 -18.52 19.54
N ALA A 448 -14.34 -18.39 18.51
CA ALA A 448 -15.40 -19.32 18.18
C ALA A 448 -15.44 -19.58 16.67
N SER A 449 -14.98 -20.77 16.29
CA SER A 449 -15.04 -21.29 14.92
C SER A 449 -16.25 -22.20 14.70
N PHE A 450 -17.00 -22.52 15.76
CA PHE A 450 -18.19 -23.37 15.73
C PHE A 450 -18.01 -24.76 15.11
N GLU A 451 -16.80 -25.33 15.02
CA GLU A 451 -16.55 -26.62 14.35
C GLU A 451 -16.89 -27.86 15.19
N SER A 452 -16.90 -27.76 16.52
CA SER A 452 -17.21 -28.92 17.38
C SER A 452 -18.07 -28.61 18.62
N SER A 453 -18.26 -27.33 18.94
CA SER A 453 -19.03 -26.87 20.09
C SER A 453 -19.78 -25.58 19.79
N ALA A 454 -20.73 -25.23 20.66
CA ALA A 454 -21.41 -23.93 20.66
C ALA A 454 -20.51 -22.78 21.17
N ASP A 455 -19.26 -23.07 21.51
CA ASP A 455 -18.23 -22.12 21.98
C ASP A 455 -18.70 -21.17 23.09
N GLY A 456 -19.63 -21.65 23.91
CA GLY A 456 -20.19 -20.95 25.06
C GLY A 456 -21.27 -19.91 24.75
N TRP A 457 -21.73 -19.83 23.50
CA TRP A 457 -22.87 -18.99 23.12
C TRP A 457 -24.16 -19.48 23.77
N SER A 458 -25.01 -18.53 24.15
CA SER A 458 -26.27 -18.79 24.82
C SER A 458 -27.39 -17.90 24.28
N ASP A 459 -28.63 -18.34 24.46
CA ASP A 459 -29.80 -17.51 24.19
C ASP A 459 -29.78 -16.27 25.08
N GLY A 460 -30.07 -15.11 24.47
CA GLY A 460 -30.28 -13.85 25.17
C GLY A 460 -31.75 -13.65 25.55
N ASN A 461 -32.17 -12.39 25.61
CA ASN A 461 -33.56 -12.01 25.87
C ASN A 461 -34.44 -12.13 24.62
N SER A 462 -34.54 -13.34 24.06
CA SER A 462 -35.32 -13.62 22.85
C SER A 462 -36.83 -13.50 23.09
N SER A 463 -37.52 -12.81 22.17
CA SER A 463 -38.98 -12.73 22.09
C SER A 463 -39.56 -13.38 20.83
N CYS A 464 -38.72 -13.72 19.84
CA CYS A 464 -39.12 -14.42 18.63
C CYS A 464 -39.75 -15.79 18.94
N SER A 465 -40.66 -16.22 18.07
CA SER A 465 -41.39 -17.49 18.22
C SER A 465 -40.71 -18.68 17.52
N THR A 466 -39.87 -18.40 16.53
CA THR A 466 -39.08 -19.31 15.68
C THR A 466 -37.76 -18.60 15.31
N GLY A 467 -36.82 -19.30 14.66
CA GLY A 467 -35.57 -18.68 14.20
C GLY A 467 -34.49 -18.45 15.24
N THR A 468 -34.59 -19.08 16.42
CA THR A 468 -33.53 -19.02 17.44
C THR A 468 -32.19 -19.45 16.88
N PHE A 469 -31.10 -18.79 17.31
CA PHE A 469 -29.76 -19.14 16.87
C PHE A 469 -29.36 -20.54 17.33
N VAL A 470 -28.78 -21.31 16.42
CA VAL A 470 -28.27 -22.66 16.67
C VAL A 470 -26.92 -22.85 15.99
N ARG A 471 -26.18 -23.85 16.48
CA ARG A 471 -24.99 -24.35 15.79
C ARG A 471 -25.39 -25.33 14.68
N GLY A 472 -24.77 -25.20 13.52
CA GLY A 472 -24.83 -26.21 12.47
C GLY A 472 -24.17 -25.74 11.18
N THR A 473 -24.49 -26.40 10.08
CA THR A 473 -24.08 -25.96 8.74
C THR A 473 -25.26 -25.27 8.05
N PRO A 474 -25.16 -23.97 7.71
CA PRO A 474 -26.22 -23.28 6.97
C PRO A 474 -26.52 -23.99 5.65
N THR A 475 -27.80 -24.22 5.38
CA THR A 475 -28.28 -24.73 4.09
C THR A 475 -28.91 -23.58 3.31
N GLN A 476 -28.57 -23.45 2.04
CA GLN A 476 -29.07 -22.32 1.26
C GLN A 476 -30.58 -22.35 1.08
N THR A 477 -31.23 -21.22 1.34
CA THR A 477 -32.61 -20.96 0.95
C THR A 477 -32.69 -19.70 0.12
N SER A 478 -33.56 -19.70 -0.89
CA SER A 478 -33.69 -18.56 -1.81
C SER A 478 -35.13 -18.38 -2.24
N SER A 479 -35.53 -17.12 -2.45
CA SER A 479 -36.79 -16.72 -3.07
C SER A 479 -36.49 -15.88 -4.30
N GLY A 480 -36.75 -16.44 -5.49
CA GLY A 480 -36.33 -15.80 -6.74
C GLY A 480 -34.81 -15.66 -6.83
N SER A 481 -34.30 -14.44 -6.98
CA SER A 481 -32.86 -14.12 -7.02
C SER A 481 -32.27 -13.74 -5.65
N ILE A 482 -33.08 -13.70 -4.59
CA ILE A 482 -32.64 -13.31 -3.24
C ILE A 482 -32.30 -14.58 -2.47
N THR A 483 -31.05 -14.68 -2.01
CA THR A 483 -30.63 -15.70 -1.05
C THR A 483 -30.96 -15.21 0.35
N LEU A 484 -31.64 -16.01 1.16
CA LEU A 484 -32.02 -15.61 2.52
C LEU A 484 -31.12 -16.27 3.55
N GLN A 485 -30.78 -17.54 3.35
CA GLN A 485 -29.75 -18.23 4.11
C GLN A 485 -28.66 -18.71 3.16
N VAL A 486 -27.39 -18.61 3.57
CA VAL A 486 -26.21 -19.00 2.76
C VAL A 486 -26.01 -20.52 2.69
N ALA A 487 -25.26 -20.99 1.68
CA ALA A 487 -24.74 -22.36 1.62
C ALA A 487 -23.42 -22.46 2.39
N GLY A 488 -23.38 -23.22 3.48
CA GLY A 488 -22.16 -23.48 4.24
C GLY A 488 -21.74 -22.37 5.21
N ALA A 489 -20.75 -22.69 6.04
CA ALA A 489 -20.11 -21.76 6.97
C ALA A 489 -19.13 -20.81 6.24
N ALA A 490 -18.67 -19.76 6.92
CA ALA A 490 -17.68 -18.84 6.36
C ALA A 490 -16.30 -19.51 6.27
N ALA A 491 -15.97 -20.34 7.27
CA ALA A 491 -14.85 -21.25 7.26
C ALA A 491 -15.27 -22.60 7.86
N GLY A 492 -14.65 -23.69 7.37
CA GLY A 492 -14.96 -25.02 7.86
C GLY A 492 -16.40 -25.47 7.55
N SER A 493 -17.09 -26.03 8.53
CA SER A 493 -18.40 -26.66 8.38
C SER A 493 -19.45 -26.15 9.38
N GLY A 494 -19.05 -25.45 10.44
CA GLY A 494 -19.94 -24.99 11.51
C GLY A 494 -20.11 -23.47 11.53
N ALA A 495 -21.32 -23.02 11.78
CA ALA A 495 -21.66 -21.62 12.03
C ALA A 495 -22.70 -21.51 13.16
N TRP A 496 -22.89 -20.30 13.69
CA TRP A 496 -23.93 -19.95 14.66
C TRP A 496 -24.97 -19.07 13.99
N PHE A 497 -26.14 -19.62 13.66
CA PHE A 497 -27.09 -18.96 12.77
C PHE A 497 -28.54 -19.26 13.15
N THR A 498 -29.47 -18.42 12.70
CA THR A 498 -30.92 -18.63 12.82
C THR A 498 -31.29 -20.02 12.30
N ALA A 499 -32.19 -20.71 13.00
CA ALA A 499 -32.37 -22.15 12.84
C ALA A 499 -32.51 -22.63 11.38
N PRO A 500 -31.90 -23.78 11.01
CA PRO A 500 -31.85 -24.20 9.62
C PRO A 500 -33.24 -24.40 9.02
N ASN A 501 -33.45 -23.76 7.88
CA ASN A 501 -34.65 -23.94 7.09
C ASN A 501 -34.70 -25.30 6.39
N SER A 502 -35.82 -26.00 6.56
CA SER A 502 -36.16 -27.20 5.77
C SER A 502 -36.88 -26.86 4.47
N SER A 503 -37.48 -25.67 4.39
CA SER A 503 -38.04 -25.01 3.21
C SER A 503 -38.01 -23.48 3.43
N LEU A 504 -38.25 -22.68 2.38
CA LEU A 504 -38.32 -21.23 2.49
C LEU A 504 -39.28 -20.78 3.61
N GLY A 505 -38.81 -19.98 4.57
CA GLY A 505 -39.60 -19.42 5.67
C GLY A 505 -40.16 -20.47 6.63
N SER A 506 -39.36 -21.48 6.97
CA SER A 506 -39.82 -22.58 7.84
C SER A 506 -39.32 -22.47 9.28
N ASN A 507 -38.19 -21.80 9.48
CA ASN A 507 -37.53 -21.58 10.76
C ASN A 507 -36.77 -20.24 10.75
N ASP A 508 -37.28 -19.28 9.99
CA ASP A 508 -36.88 -17.89 10.06
C ASP A 508 -37.27 -17.26 11.38
N VAL A 509 -36.70 -16.09 11.65
CA VAL A 509 -37.09 -15.28 12.81
C VAL A 509 -38.54 -14.85 12.57
N ASP A 510 -39.46 -15.23 13.47
CA ASP A 510 -40.85 -14.77 13.40
C ASP A 510 -41.29 -14.04 14.68
N GLY A 511 -41.98 -12.92 14.52
CA GLY A 511 -42.86 -12.35 15.55
C GLY A 511 -42.14 -11.77 16.77
N GLY A 512 -40.89 -11.32 16.59
CA GLY A 512 -40.07 -10.71 17.62
C GLY A 512 -38.58 -10.77 17.33
N THR A 513 -37.77 -10.54 18.37
CA THR A 513 -36.31 -10.53 18.28
C THR A 513 -35.74 -11.84 18.79
N CYS A 514 -34.97 -12.54 17.97
CA CYS A 514 -34.08 -13.61 18.42
C CYS A 514 -32.74 -13.00 18.85
N GLU A 515 -32.40 -13.17 20.12
CA GLU A 515 -31.17 -12.65 20.71
C GLU A 515 -30.24 -13.79 21.14
N THR A 516 -28.95 -13.64 20.91
CA THR A 516 -27.91 -14.53 21.44
C THR A 516 -26.72 -13.72 21.95
N LEU A 517 -26.02 -14.28 22.93
CA LEU A 517 -24.87 -13.68 23.60
C LEU A 517 -23.66 -14.59 23.45
N SER A 518 -22.50 -14.02 23.17
CA SER A 518 -21.22 -14.70 23.35
C SER A 518 -20.94 -14.95 24.84
N PRO A 519 -19.95 -15.78 25.20
CA PRO A 519 -19.37 -15.74 26.54
C PRO A 519 -18.91 -14.34 26.93
N ALA A 520 -18.93 -14.07 28.24
CA ALA A 520 -18.29 -12.91 28.82
C ALA A 520 -16.78 -13.15 28.91
N VAL A 521 -16.00 -12.38 28.14
CA VAL A 521 -14.54 -12.48 28.02
C VAL A 521 -13.92 -11.41 28.93
N ASP A 522 -13.20 -11.83 29.98
CA ASP A 522 -12.47 -10.88 30.83
C ASP A 522 -11.19 -10.42 30.12
N ALA A 523 -11.25 -9.20 29.58
CA ALA A 523 -10.15 -8.53 28.90
C ALA A 523 -9.56 -7.39 29.75
N SER A 524 -9.90 -7.31 31.04
CA SER A 524 -9.47 -6.21 31.92
C SER A 524 -7.96 -6.08 32.13
N GLY A 525 -7.19 -7.09 31.74
CA GLY A 525 -5.72 -7.09 31.74
C GLY A 525 -5.09 -6.47 30.49
N GLU A 526 -5.86 -6.26 29.42
CA GLU A 526 -5.36 -5.77 28.14
C GLU A 526 -5.46 -4.25 28.00
N GLN A 527 -4.56 -3.64 27.23
CA GLN A 527 -4.66 -2.19 26.92
C GLN A 527 -5.68 -1.91 25.81
N GLY A 528 -5.88 -2.88 24.93
CA GLY A 528 -6.88 -2.86 23.87
C GLY A 528 -7.16 -4.28 23.39
N VAL A 529 -8.36 -4.50 22.87
CA VAL A 529 -8.71 -5.75 22.18
C VAL A 529 -9.36 -5.44 20.84
N ARG A 530 -9.05 -6.24 19.83
CA ARG A 530 -9.79 -6.28 18.57
C ARG A 530 -10.87 -7.35 18.70
N ILE A 531 -12.08 -6.98 18.34
CA ILE A 531 -13.21 -7.90 18.20
C ILE A 531 -13.48 -8.05 16.71
N SER A 532 -13.60 -9.28 16.21
CA SER A 532 -13.99 -9.54 14.82
C SER A 532 -14.96 -10.71 14.71
N THR A 533 -15.72 -10.76 13.61
CA THR A 533 -16.61 -11.87 13.25
C THR A 533 -16.90 -11.87 11.75
N ALA A 534 -17.09 -13.04 11.16
CA ALA A 534 -17.85 -13.18 9.92
C ALA A 534 -19.35 -13.21 10.25
N TYR A 535 -20.20 -12.64 9.40
CA TYR A 535 -21.66 -12.65 9.55
C TYR A 535 -22.37 -12.73 8.19
N PHE A 536 -23.64 -13.12 8.20
CA PHE A 536 -24.54 -12.90 7.06
C PHE A 536 -25.89 -12.39 7.55
N HIS A 537 -26.61 -11.69 6.67
CA HIS A 537 -28.01 -11.30 6.87
C HIS A 537 -28.78 -11.44 5.56
N GLY A 538 -29.93 -12.09 5.60
CA GLY A 538 -30.87 -12.19 4.49
C GLY A 538 -32.25 -11.73 4.92
N GLN A 539 -32.82 -10.82 4.13
CA GLN A 539 -34.18 -10.32 4.33
C GLN A 539 -34.88 -10.15 2.98
N ARG A 540 -36.12 -10.61 2.88
CA ARG A 540 -36.86 -10.61 1.60
C ARG A 540 -37.67 -9.35 1.39
N ASP A 541 -38.55 -9.08 2.33
CA ASP A 541 -39.60 -8.08 2.21
C ASP A 541 -39.22 -6.92 3.10
N ALA A 542 -39.32 -5.70 2.55
CA ALA A 542 -38.95 -4.49 3.26
C ALA A 542 -39.97 -3.38 3.05
N GLY A 543 -40.14 -2.55 4.07
CA GLY A 543 -40.98 -1.36 4.06
C GLY A 543 -42.42 -1.57 4.53
N ASP A 544 -42.77 -2.74 5.05
CA ASP A 544 -44.06 -3.02 5.69
C ASP A 544 -43.99 -3.00 7.22
N ASP A 545 -42.84 -3.32 7.81
CA ASP A 545 -42.53 -2.93 9.18
C ASP A 545 -41.10 -2.40 9.36
N GLY A 546 -40.95 -1.32 10.15
CA GLY A 546 -39.64 -0.71 10.38
C GLY A 546 -38.85 -1.35 11.51
N ALA A 547 -39.27 -2.52 12.00
CA ALA A 547 -38.65 -3.21 13.14
C ALA A 547 -37.73 -4.35 12.70
N ASP A 548 -37.91 -4.84 11.47
CA ASP A 548 -37.04 -5.83 10.85
C ASP A 548 -35.59 -5.39 10.83
N GLY A 549 -34.69 -6.35 11.06
CA GLY A 549 -33.26 -6.13 10.88
C GLY A 549 -32.35 -7.03 11.70
N PHE A 550 -31.07 -6.69 11.68
CA PHE A 550 -30.00 -7.44 12.31
C PHE A 550 -28.96 -6.54 12.95
N THR A 551 -28.62 -6.81 14.20
CA THR A 551 -27.60 -6.06 14.94
C THR A 551 -26.57 -6.98 15.59
N ILE A 552 -25.31 -6.56 15.55
CA ILE A 552 -24.21 -7.12 16.34
C ILE A 552 -23.65 -5.97 17.17
N GLU A 553 -23.77 -6.07 18.49
CA GLU A 553 -23.31 -5.07 19.44
C GLU A 553 -22.17 -5.61 20.29
N VAL A 554 -21.19 -4.75 20.61
CA VAL A 554 -20.12 -5.03 21.58
C VAL A 554 -20.49 -4.40 22.91
N LEU A 555 -20.54 -5.23 23.94
CA LEU A 555 -20.76 -4.81 25.31
C LEU A 555 -19.43 -4.82 26.06
N ASN A 556 -19.15 -3.76 26.83
CA ASN A 556 -18.06 -3.71 27.80
C ASN A 556 -18.66 -3.49 29.19
N ASN A 557 -18.42 -4.42 30.11
CA ASN A 557 -19.01 -4.46 31.45
C ASN A 557 -20.56 -4.38 31.41
N GLY A 558 -21.17 -4.99 30.39
CA GLY A 558 -22.63 -5.04 30.21
C GLY A 558 -23.26 -3.80 29.58
N VAL A 559 -22.46 -2.80 29.17
CA VAL A 559 -22.93 -1.60 28.47
C VAL A 559 -22.53 -1.70 27.00
N VAL A 560 -23.46 -1.43 26.08
CA VAL A 560 -23.13 -1.34 24.64
C VAL A 560 -22.17 -0.17 24.43
N VAL A 561 -20.97 -0.48 23.96
CA VAL A 561 -19.91 0.49 23.64
C VAL A 561 -19.70 0.65 22.14
N ASP A 562 -20.15 -0.32 21.35
CA ASP A 562 -20.07 -0.27 19.89
C ASP A 562 -21.17 -1.15 19.24
N THR A 563 -21.52 -0.85 17.99
CA THR A 563 -22.45 -1.62 17.16
C THR A 563 -21.76 -1.97 15.84
N LEU A 564 -21.15 -3.16 15.79
CA LEU A 564 -20.40 -3.70 14.65
C LEU A 564 -21.24 -3.78 13.37
N VAL A 565 -22.51 -4.18 13.51
CA VAL A 565 -23.44 -4.34 12.40
C VAL A 565 -24.79 -3.80 12.83
N SER A 566 -25.41 -3.00 11.96
CA SER A 566 -26.78 -2.52 12.14
C SER A 566 -27.47 -2.46 10.79
N VAL A 567 -28.13 -3.56 10.44
CA VAL A 567 -29.01 -3.66 9.27
C VAL A 567 -30.44 -3.39 9.75
N GLY A 568 -31.09 -2.39 9.17
CA GLY A 568 -32.53 -2.17 9.39
C GLY A 568 -33.38 -2.90 8.37
N ASP A 569 -34.64 -2.51 8.28
CA ASP A 569 -35.62 -3.06 7.34
C ASP A 569 -35.21 -2.85 5.86
N VAL A 570 -34.63 -3.89 5.24
CA VAL A 570 -34.12 -3.86 3.87
C VAL A 570 -34.31 -5.19 3.15
N THR A 571 -34.51 -5.17 1.84
CA THR A 571 -34.33 -6.38 1.03
C THR A 571 -32.83 -6.65 0.85
N SER A 572 -32.30 -7.71 1.47
CA SER A 572 -30.89 -8.10 1.35
C SER A 572 -30.70 -9.57 1.00
N SER A 573 -29.84 -9.84 0.01
CA SER A 573 -29.40 -11.21 -0.27
C SER A 573 -28.25 -11.58 0.67
N ALA A 574 -28.40 -12.67 1.42
CA ALA A 574 -27.39 -13.18 2.32
C ALA A 574 -26.11 -13.59 1.58
N ALA A 575 -25.00 -13.06 2.06
CA ALA A 575 -23.63 -13.44 1.74
C ALA A 575 -22.79 -13.26 3.00
N TRP A 576 -21.76 -14.08 3.17
CA TRP A 576 -20.80 -13.88 4.25
C TRP A 576 -20.05 -12.56 4.04
N ALA A 577 -20.04 -11.74 5.08
CA ALA A 577 -19.28 -10.51 5.22
C ALA A 577 -18.49 -10.57 6.54
N THR A 578 -17.55 -9.66 6.75
CA THR A 578 -16.78 -9.54 7.99
C THR A 578 -17.06 -8.21 8.65
N ALA A 579 -16.99 -8.18 9.99
CA ALA A 579 -17.06 -6.97 10.79
C ALA A 579 -15.99 -7.04 11.88
N SER A 580 -15.34 -5.91 12.17
CA SER A 580 -14.40 -5.81 13.28
C SER A 580 -14.39 -4.43 13.92
N THR A 581 -13.95 -4.35 15.17
CA THR A 581 -13.75 -3.11 15.93
C THR A 581 -12.61 -3.28 16.92
N THR A 582 -12.05 -2.16 17.40
CA THR A 582 -11.04 -2.17 18.47
C THR A 582 -11.57 -1.43 19.69
N LEU A 583 -11.52 -2.08 20.84
CA LEU A 583 -11.94 -1.53 22.12
C LEU A 583 -10.71 -1.22 22.98
N ALA A 584 -10.46 0.06 23.26
CA ALA A 584 -9.44 0.50 24.19
C ALA A 584 -9.88 0.34 25.65
N ASN A 585 -8.95 0.00 26.54
CA ASN A 585 -9.19 -0.24 27.97
C ASN A 585 -10.40 -1.17 28.24
N PRO A 586 -10.40 -2.37 27.64
CA PRO A 586 -11.53 -3.29 27.78
C PRO A 586 -11.68 -3.76 29.24
N GLY A 587 -12.92 -4.06 29.65
CA GLY A 587 -13.25 -4.76 30.88
C GLY A 587 -13.72 -6.17 30.53
N VAL A 588 -14.95 -6.51 30.90
CA VAL A 588 -15.59 -7.75 30.47
C VAL A 588 -16.32 -7.51 29.14
N VAL A 589 -15.79 -8.09 28.06
CA VAL A 589 -16.29 -7.95 26.69
C VAL A 589 -17.30 -9.07 26.37
N GLN A 590 -18.41 -8.73 25.72
CA GLN A 590 -19.41 -9.68 25.27
C GLN A 590 -20.08 -9.18 23.98
N LEU A 591 -20.33 -10.05 23.01
CA LEU A 591 -21.12 -9.71 21.84
C LEU A 591 -22.60 -10.03 22.11
N ARG A 592 -23.49 -9.13 21.71
CA ARG A 592 -24.93 -9.35 21.66
C ARG A 592 -25.39 -9.26 20.22
N VAL A 593 -26.01 -10.33 19.75
CA VAL A 593 -26.48 -10.45 18.38
C VAL A 593 -27.99 -10.60 18.38
N ARG A 594 -28.67 -9.80 17.55
CA ARG A 594 -30.13 -9.79 17.45
C ARG A 594 -30.56 -9.79 16.00
N ALA A 595 -31.39 -10.75 15.64
CA ALA A 595 -32.17 -10.72 14.40
C ALA A 595 -33.63 -10.46 14.80
N THR A 596 -34.28 -9.51 14.15
CA THR A 596 -35.66 -9.12 14.44
C THR A 596 -36.49 -9.26 13.19
N ASP A 597 -37.61 -9.93 13.36
CA ASP A 597 -38.75 -9.91 12.47
C ASP A 597 -39.91 -9.30 13.26
N GLY A 598 -40.56 -8.28 12.72
CA GLY A 598 -41.62 -7.58 13.43
C GLY A 598 -42.90 -8.40 13.54
N VAL A 599 -44.05 -7.72 13.61
CA VAL A 599 -45.34 -8.37 13.92
C VAL A 599 -46.25 -8.51 12.70
N SER A 600 -45.78 -8.03 11.55
CA SER A 600 -46.44 -8.22 10.27
C SER A 600 -46.18 -9.66 9.79
N ASN A 601 -47.16 -10.28 9.15
CA ASN A 601 -47.00 -11.66 8.69
C ASN A 601 -46.41 -11.67 7.28
N GLY A 602 -45.26 -12.31 7.10
CA GLY A 602 -44.78 -12.72 5.79
C GLY A 602 -43.30 -12.46 5.53
N ASP A 603 -42.67 -11.63 6.34
CA ASP A 603 -41.26 -11.29 6.23
C ASP A 603 -40.40 -12.51 6.56
N ILE A 604 -39.20 -12.57 5.96
CA ILE A 604 -38.25 -13.66 6.21
C ILE A 604 -36.95 -13.01 6.58
N VAL A 605 -36.53 -13.18 7.83
CA VAL A 605 -35.26 -12.69 8.36
C VAL A 605 -34.39 -13.86 8.79
N GLU A 606 -33.18 -13.90 8.24
CA GLU A 606 -32.15 -14.91 8.51
C GLU A 606 -30.82 -14.24 8.79
N ALA A 607 -30.09 -14.77 9.76
CA ALA A 607 -28.78 -14.23 10.11
C ALA A 607 -27.85 -15.29 10.69
N GLY A 608 -26.55 -15.07 10.58
CA GLY A 608 -25.58 -15.95 11.20
C GLY A 608 -24.23 -15.30 11.41
N LEU A 609 -23.41 -16.01 12.18
CA LEU A 609 -22.07 -15.64 12.59
C LEU A 609 -21.14 -16.84 12.40
N ASP A 610 -19.88 -16.54 12.15
CA ASP A 610 -18.77 -17.48 12.14
C ASP A 610 -17.47 -16.73 12.47
N GLN A 611 -16.41 -17.44 12.84
CA GLN A 611 -15.07 -16.90 13.09
C GLN A 611 -15.08 -15.69 14.04
N VAL A 612 -15.76 -15.81 15.18
CA VAL A 612 -15.78 -14.74 16.19
C VAL A 612 -14.45 -14.76 16.94
N SER A 613 -13.81 -13.60 17.10
CA SER A 613 -12.59 -13.49 17.89
C SER A 613 -12.59 -12.23 18.77
N VAL A 614 -11.98 -12.34 19.95
CA VAL A 614 -11.62 -11.22 20.84
C VAL A 614 -10.16 -11.40 21.19
N CYS A 615 -9.31 -10.52 20.66
CA CYS A 615 -7.87 -10.70 20.71
C CYS A 615 -7.16 -9.46 21.21
N ALA A 616 -6.15 -9.64 22.06
CA ALA A 616 -5.34 -8.54 22.54
C ALA A 616 -4.69 -7.82 21.36
N THR A 617 -4.76 -6.49 21.30
CA THR A 617 -4.01 -5.73 20.29
C THR A 617 -2.67 -5.35 20.87
N THR A 618 -1.62 -5.43 20.06
CA THR A 618 -0.39 -4.69 20.34
C THR A 618 -0.75 -3.21 20.50
N PRO A 619 -0.27 -2.52 21.55
CA PRO A 619 -0.70 -1.15 21.78
C PRO A 619 -0.34 -0.29 20.57
N ALA A 620 -1.34 0.39 19.99
CA ALA A 620 -1.04 1.62 19.29
C ALA A 620 -0.32 2.53 20.29
N PRO A 621 0.85 3.08 19.96
CA PRO A 621 1.55 3.95 20.88
C PRO A 621 0.63 5.08 21.31
N THR A 622 0.48 5.26 22.63
CA THR A 622 -0.38 6.30 23.17
C THR A 622 0.11 7.64 22.64
N CYS A 623 -0.78 8.40 22.00
CA CYS A 623 -0.37 9.67 21.44
C CYS A 623 0.21 10.56 22.53
N THR A 624 1.37 11.14 22.26
CA THR A 624 2.06 12.09 23.15
C THR A 624 1.17 13.31 23.41
N VAL A 625 0.33 13.68 22.44
CA VAL A 625 -0.65 14.76 22.55
C VAL A 625 -1.96 14.30 21.94
N THR A 626 -3.07 14.59 22.61
CA THR A 626 -4.43 14.59 22.05
C THR A 626 -5.17 15.81 22.56
N GLU A 627 -5.71 16.61 21.66
CA GLU A 627 -6.49 17.81 21.98
C GLU A 627 -7.70 17.93 21.08
N SER A 628 -8.86 17.60 21.65
CA SER A 628 -10.19 17.73 21.03
C SER A 628 -10.95 18.98 21.48
N PHE A 629 -10.32 19.87 22.26
CA PHE A 629 -10.90 21.13 22.76
C PHE A 629 -12.20 21.06 23.60
N GLU A 630 -12.70 19.86 23.90
CA GLU A 630 -13.92 19.64 24.69
C GLU A 630 -13.82 20.22 26.12
N SER A 631 -12.61 20.18 26.69
CA SER A 631 -12.33 20.71 28.03
C SER A 631 -12.00 22.22 28.05
N GLY A 632 -11.98 22.88 26.88
CA GLY A 632 -11.58 24.27 26.68
C GLY A 632 -10.34 24.41 25.80
N ALA A 633 -9.67 25.55 25.85
CA ALA A 633 -8.58 25.88 24.91
C ALA A 633 -7.27 25.10 25.15
N ALA A 634 -7.19 24.25 26.18
CA ALA A 634 -6.03 23.38 26.42
C ALA A 634 -4.64 24.08 26.36
N GLY A 635 -4.56 25.32 26.84
CA GLY A 635 -3.33 26.11 26.85
C GLY A 635 -3.00 26.83 25.53
N TRP A 636 -3.80 26.64 24.48
CA TRP A 636 -3.80 27.51 23.30
C TRP A 636 -4.14 28.94 23.69
N ARG A 637 -3.48 29.89 23.03
CA ARG A 637 -3.64 31.31 23.31
C ARG A 637 -3.63 32.15 22.04
N ASN A 638 -4.44 33.20 22.03
CA ASN A 638 -4.29 34.29 21.07
C ASN A 638 -2.91 34.95 21.27
N ALA A 639 -2.14 35.08 20.19
CA ALA A 639 -0.81 35.65 20.24
C ALA A 639 -0.88 37.16 20.53
N ALA A 640 0.09 37.68 21.29
CA ALA A 640 0.20 39.12 21.53
C ALA A 640 0.50 39.93 20.25
N THR A 641 0.87 39.25 19.17
CA THR A 641 1.13 39.82 17.84
C THR A 641 -0.11 39.89 16.96
N SER A 642 -1.26 39.36 17.38
CA SER A 642 -2.51 39.45 16.63
C SER A 642 -2.91 40.91 16.42
N THR A 643 -3.30 41.26 15.20
CA THR A 643 -3.68 42.63 14.83
C THR A 643 -5.15 42.80 14.47
N CYS A 644 -5.89 41.69 14.30
CA CYS A 644 -7.32 41.72 14.01
C CYS A 644 -8.10 42.45 15.13
N SER A 645 -9.15 43.17 14.75
CA SER A 645 -10.04 43.87 15.68
C SER A 645 -11.16 43.00 16.27
N THR A 646 -11.53 41.94 15.55
CA THR A 646 -12.62 40.98 15.78
C THR A 646 -12.15 39.59 15.32
N GLY A 647 -12.91 38.52 15.61
CA GLY A 647 -12.55 37.16 15.16
C GLY A 647 -11.45 36.44 15.96
N SER A 648 -11.13 36.89 17.17
CA SER A 648 -10.14 36.20 18.03
C SER A 648 -10.54 34.73 18.29
N TYR A 649 -9.55 33.85 18.40
CA TYR A 649 -9.81 32.42 18.59
C TYR A 649 -10.44 32.12 19.96
N VAL A 650 -11.42 31.22 19.96
CA VAL A 650 -12.14 30.71 21.13
C VAL A 650 -12.25 29.19 21.07
N ALA A 651 -12.36 28.54 22.23
CA ALA A 651 -12.73 27.13 22.34
C ALA A 651 -14.23 27.05 22.66
N ASP A 652 -15.07 26.75 21.68
CA ASP A 652 -16.54 26.69 21.83
C ASP A 652 -17.17 25.82 20.73
N THR A 653 -18.49 25.75 20.66
CA THR A 653 -19.21 25.07 19.56
C THR A 653 -19.33 25.99 18.33
N PRO A 654 -18.75 25.65 17.17
CA PRO A 654 -18.94 26.41 15.94
C PRO A 654 -20.39 26.41 15.49
N THR A 655 -20.93 27.59 15.18
CA THR A 655 -22.28 27.75 14.63
C THR A 655 -22.19 28.11 13.16
N GLN A 656 -22.89 27.37 12.30
CA GLN A 656 -22.80 27.55 10.85
C GLN A 656 -23.15 28.98 10.44
N GLN A 657 -22.23 29.62 9.70
CA GLN A 657 -22.47 30.93 9.08
C GLN A 657 -22.43 30.79 7.57
N ALA A 658 -23.42 31.38 6.90
CA ALA A 658 -23.46 31.41 5.45
C ALA A 658 -23.91 32.79 4.96
N ASN A 659 -23.23 33.30 3.95
CA ASN A 659 -23.54 34.58 3.31
C ASN A 659 -23.31 34.49 1.80
N GLY A 660 -24.26 34.98 1.01
CA GLY A 660 -24.11 35.01 -0.45
C GLY A 660 -23.97 33.63 -1.13
N GLY A 661 -24.38 32.55 -0.46
CA GLY A 661 -24.21 31.17 -0.96
C GLY A 661 -22.88 30.51 -0.60
N VAL A 662 -22.02 31.19 0.17
CA VAL A 662 -20.77 30.65 0.72
C VAL A 662 -20.94 30.39 2.21
N THR A 663 -20.52 29.22 2.67
CA THR A 663 -20.41 28.89 4.10
C THR A 663 -19.07 29.39 4.61
N THR A 664 -19.06 30.36 5.52
CA THR A 664 -17.83 30.95 6.07
C THR A 664 -17.42 30.25 7.35
N GLN A 665 -18.38 29.75 8.15
CA GLN A 665 -18.12 28.89 9.31
C GLN A 665 -18.88 27.59 9.23
N VAL A 666 -18.24 26.50 9.65
CA VAL A 666 -18.87 25.19 9.83
C VAL A 666 -19.93 25.18 10.94
N GLY A 667 -20.89 24.27 10.81
CA GLY A 667 -21.90 23.99 11.85
C GLY A 667 -21.52 22.76 12.67
N GLY A 668 -20.78 22.98 13.75
CA GLY A 668 -20.26 21.91 14.61
C GLY A 668 -18.75 21.72 14.53
N ALA A 669 -18.23 21.04 15.54
CA ALA A 669 -16.84 20.59 15.63
C ALA A 669 -16.57 19.43 14.63
N ASN A 670 -15.30 19.09 14.39
CA ASN A 670 -14.95 17.94 13.53
C ASN A 670 -15.34 16.64 14.22
N SER A 671 -15.06 16.56 15.52
CA SER A 671 -15.57 15.55 16.42
C SER A 671 -16.09 16.19 17.71
N GLY A 672 -16.94 15.48 18.46
CA GLY A 672 -17.47 16.01 19.71
C GLY A 672 -18.41 17.22 19.52
N SER A 673 -18.22 18.25 20.33
CA SER A 673 -19.10 19.42 20.44
C SER A 673 -18.35 20.75 20.38
N ARG A 674 -17.04 20.80 20.61
CA ARG A 674 -16.27 22.04 20.69
C ARG A 674 -15.01 21.94 19.84
N ALA A 675 -14.64 23.06 19.22
CA ALA A 675 -13.42 23.20 18.44
C ALA A 675 -12.70 24.50 18.82
N TYR A 676 -11.51 24.75 18.27
CA TYR A 676 -10.77 25.99 18.47
C TYR A 676 -10.76 26.83 17.18
N PHE A 677 -11.55 27.90 17.16
CA PHE A 677 -11.88 28.63 15.93
C PHE A 677 -12.06 30.12 16.17
N THR A 678 -12.08 30.92 15.10
CA THR A 678 -12.30 32.37 15.13
C THR A 678 -13.73 32.70 15.55
N ALA A 679 -13.91 33.17 16.78
CA ALA A 679 -15.12 33.68 17.46
C ALA A 679 -16.50 33.04 17.18
N THR A 680 -17.34 32.98 18.22
CA THR A 680 -18.73 32.53 18.05
C THR A 680 -19.57 33.62 17.40
N ASN A 681 -20.09 33.36 16.20
CA ASN A 681 -20.90 34.31 15.44
C ASN A 681 -22.40 34.21 15.72
N SER A 682 -23.06 35.35 15.94
CA SER A 682 -24.54 35.43 16.06
C SER A 682 -25.27 35.63 14.73
N SER A 683 -24.54 36.07 13.71
CA SER A 683 -24.93 36.15 12.29
C SER A 683 -23.68 36.31 11.45
N ALA A 684 -23.73 35.96 10.16
CA ALA A 684 -22.58 36.09 9.26
C ALA A 684 -22.08 37.55 9.22
N GLY A 685 -20.80 37.76 9.51
CA GLY A 685 -20.15 39.08 9.54
C GLY A 685 -20.30 39.87 10.84
N ALA A 686 -20.64 39.22 11.95
CA ALA A 686 -20.81 39.90 13.24
C ALA A 686 -19.51 39.98 14.05
N ASP A 687 -18.78 38.87 14.09
CA ASP A 687 -17.56 38.67 14.87
C ASP A 687 -16.53 37.84 14.06
N ASP A 688 -16.60 37.87 12.73
CA ASP A 688 -15.56 37.32 11.85
C ASP A 688 -14.23 38.06 12.02
N VAL A 689 -13.17 37.55 11.39
CA VAL A 689 -11.88 38.22 11.41
C VAL A 689 -12.02 39.53 10.64
N ASP A 690 -11.71 40.66 11.28
CA ASP A 690 -11.59 41.96 10.59
C ASP A 690 -10.26 42.66 10.90
N GLY A 691 -9.79 43.43 9.92
CA GLY A 691 -8.83 44.53 10.13
C GLY A 691 -7.42 44.06 10.49
N GLY A 692 -7.08 42.83 10.14
CA GLY A 692 -5.76 42.25 10.25
C GLY A 692 -5.75 40.77 10.60
N ASN A 693 -4.61 40.31 11.11
CA ASN A 693 -4.35 38.89 11.32
C ASN A 693 -4.65 38.47 12.76
N CYS A 694 -5.62 37.56 12.92
CA CYS A 694 -5.83 36.80 14.14
C CYS A 694 -4.86 35.62 14.18
N THR A 695 -3.93 35.64 15.13
CA THR A 695 -2.95 34.57 15.32
C THR A 695 -3.18 33.84 16.65
N ALA A 696 -3.16 32.52 16.62
CA ALA A 696 -3.13 31.68 17.82
C ALA A 696 -1.88 30.78 17.85
N LEU A 697 -1.42 30.46 19.07
CA LEU A 697 -0.28 29.59 19.33
C LEU A 697 -0.66 28.47 20.29
N SER A 698 -0.18 27.26 20.01
CA SER A 698 -0.29 26.13 20.93
C SER A 698 0.66 26.28 22.15
N PRO A 699 0.48 25.44 23.18
CA PRO A 699 1.56 25.06 24.09
C PRO A 699 2.76 24.47 23.34
N THR A 700 3.88 24.35 24.03
CA THR A 700 5.02 23.56 23.54
C THR A 700 4.80 22.10 23.93
N TYR A 701 4.82 21.22 22.93
CA TYR A 701 4.69 19.78 23.11
C TYR A 701 6.03 19.10 22.86
N SER A 702 6.65 18.57 23.92
CA SER A 702 7.92 17.84 23.77
C SER A 702 7.66 16.42 23.31
N VAL A 703 8.25 16.04 22.18
CA VAL A 703 8.05 14.75 21.52
C VAL A 703 9.27 13.86 21.76
N ALA A 704 9.07 12.73 22.43
CA ALA A 704 10.18 11.88 22.87
C ALA A 704 10.61 10.82 21.84
N ARG A 705 9.76 10.55 20.85
CA ARG A 705 9.94 9.51 19.81
C ARG A 705 9.42 10.04 18.49
N ASP A 706 9.92 9.52 17.38
CA ASP A 706 9.36 9.86 16.07
C ASP A 706 7.86 9.62 16.08
N SER A 707 7.12 10.62 15.64
CA SER A 707 5.67 10.70 15.76
C SER A 707 5.07 11.31 14.50
N THR A 708 3.79 11.10 14.29
CA THR A 708 2.98 11.80 13.30
C THR A 708 2.02 12.74 14.00
N LEU A 709 2.05 14.01 13.60
CA LEU A 709 1.05 15.01 13.95
C LEU A 709 -0.12 14.88 12.98
N ASN A 710 -1.34 14.84 13.50
CA ASN A 710 -2.60 14.92 12.75
C ASN A 710 -3.46 16.04 13.33
N ILE A 711 -4.13 16.81 12.48
CA ILE A 711 -5.02 17.89 12.94
C ILE A 711 -6.10 18.17 11.89
N ALA A 712 -7.33 18.38 12.35
CA ALA A 712 -8.43 18.86 11.51
C ALA A 712 -8.43 20.39 11.47
N TYR A 713 -8.77 20.96 10.32
CA TYR A 713 -8.88 22.41 10.13
C TYR A 713 -10.02 22.78 9.20
N PHE A 714 -10.49 24.03 9.27
CA PHE A 714 -11.33 24.63 8.23
C PHE A 714 -10.88 26.07 7.93
N HIS A 715 -11.18 26.51 6.70
CA HIS A 715 -11.11 27.88 6.26
C HIS A 715 -12.35 28.19 5.41
N GLY A 716 -13.02 29.30 5.71
CA GLY A 716 -14.10 29.82 4.88
C GLY A 716 -13.88 31.30 4.60
N GLN A 717 -13.96 31.66 3.32
CA GLN A 717 -13.80 33.03 2.85
C GLN A 717 -14.86 33.33 1.79
N ARG A 718 -15.65 34.39 1.98
CA ARG A 718 -16.79 34.69 1.10
C ARG A 718 -16.40 35.29 -0.25
N THR A 719 -15.41 36.17 -0.29
CA THR A 719 -15.06 36.98 -1.47
C THR A 719 -13.55 36.99 -1.60
N ALA A 720 -13.06 37.09 -2.84
CA ALA A 720 -11.62 37.08 -3.11
C ALA A 720 -11.24 38.14 -4.13
N GLY A 721 -9.99 38.59 -4.07
CA GLY A 721 -9.36 39.49 -5.02
C GLY A 721 -9.54 40.98 -4.74
N ASP A 722 -10.18 41.35 -3.65
CA ASP A 722 -10.25 42.72 -3.12
C ASP A 722 -9.04 43.08 -2.28
N ASP A 723 -8.50 42.13 -1.51
CA ASP A 723 -7.23 42.33 -0.85
C ASP A 723 -6.33 41.08 -0.81
N ALA A 724 -5.04 41.30 -1.09
CA ALA A 724 -4.06 40.21 -1.13
C ALA A 724 -3.58 39.77 0.27
N GLN A 725 -4.24 40.24 1.34
CA GLN A 725 -3.88 39.99 2.74
C GLN A 725 -4.90 39.10 3.44
N ASP A 726 -5.94 38.64 2.74
CA ASP A 726 -6.80 37.55 3.16
C ASP A 726 -6.07 36.22 3.03
N PHE A 727 -5.92 35.50 4.13
CA PHE A 727 -5.33 34.16 4.13
C PHE A 727 -5.60 33.37 5.40
N PHE A 728 -5.42 32.06 5.29
CA PHE A 728 -5.22 31.14 6.38
C PHE A 728 -3.87 30.43 6.27
N ASP A 729 -3.12 30.38 7.37
CA ASP A 729 -1.85 29.66 7.49
C ASP A 729 -1.85 28.84 8.78
N LEU A 730 -1.74 27.51 8.66
CA LEU A 730 -1.46 26.60 9.74
C LEU A 730 -0.01 26.16 9.60
N ALA A 731 0.82 26.47 10.58
CA ALA A 731 2.25 26.21 10.54
C ALA A 731 2.76 25.45 11.77
N LEU A 732 3.77 24.63 11.55
CA LEU A 732 4.44 23.79 12.53
C LEU A 732 5.86 24.28 12.79
N SER A 733 6.20 24.41 14.06
CA SER A 733 7.57 24.57 14.56
C SER A 733 7.97 23.31 15.30
N THR A 734 9.20 22.82 15.07
CA THR A 734 9.81 21.70 15.80
C THR A 734 10.95 22.13 16.73
N ASP A 735 11.21 23.44 16.81
CA ASP A 735 12.31 24.07 17.56
C ASP A 735 11.80 24.99 18.68
N GLY A 736 10.62 24.72 19.22
CA GLY A 736 10.04 25.47 20.35
C GLY A 736 9.44 26.81 19.96
N GLY A 737 9.08 27.01 18.69
CA GLY A 737 8.45 28.22 18.16
C GLY A 737 9.44 29.26 17.61
N VAL A 738 10.67 28.87 17.27
CA VAL A 738 11.68 29.78 16.68
C VAL A 738 11.50 29.88 15.17
N THR A 739 11.35 28.75 14.49
CA THR A 739 11.05 28.67 13.05
C THR A 739 9.75 27.91 12.81
N PHE A 740 8.98 28.34 11.82
CA PHE A 740 7.70 27.75 11.46
C PHE A 740 7.68 27.38 9.98
N ASN A 741 7.29 26.15 9.68
CA ASN A 741 7.03 25.66 8.34
C ASN A 741 5.52 25.53 8.14
N THR A 742 5.01 26.05 7.03
CA THR A 742 3.59 25.97 6.69
C THR A 742 3.19 24.51 6.42
N LEU A 743 2.14 24.04 7.10
CA LEU A 743 1.44 22.78 6.83
C LEU A 743 0.32 22.98 5.82
N VAL A 744 -0.46 24.05 6.01
CA VAL A 744 -1.57 24.42 5.14
C VAL A 744 -1.54 25.92 4.94
N SER A 745 -1.69 26.36 3.68
CA SER A 745 -1.87 27.76 3.34
C SER A 745 -3.00 27.91 2.32
N ASN A 746 -4.03 28.65 2.70
CA ASN A 746 -5.08 29.13 1.81
C ASN A 746 -4.87 30.62 1.62
N GLY A 747 -4.55 31.06 0.40
CA GLY A 747 -4.53 32.49 0.09
C GLY A 747 -5.93 33.03 -0.16
N ASP A 748 -5.99 34.32 -0.50
CA ASP A 748 -7.18 35.06 -0.91
C ASP A 748 -8.01 34.32 -1.98
N SER A 749 -9.01 33.56 -1.53
CA SER A 749 -9.81 32.69 -2.38
C SER A 749 -11.17 32.38 -1.77
N THR A 750 -12.24 32.51 -2.58
CA THR A 750 -13.58 32.13 -2.15
C THR A 750 -13.63 30.64 -1.83
N SER A 751 -13.97 30.31 -0.57
CA SER A 751 -13.93 28.95 -0.06
C SER A 751 -15.11 28.67 0.88
N ASN A 752 -15.73 27.50 0.71
CA ASN A 752 -16.73 27.00 1.64
C ASN A 752 -16.02 26.30 2.79
N ALA A 753 -16.29 26.72 4.02
CA ALA A 753 -15.80 26.07 5.21
C ALA A 753 -16.32 24.62 5.30
N ALA A 754 -15.38 23.70 5.34
CA ALA A 754 -15.58 22.29 5.63
C ALA A 754 -14.34 21.79 6.37
N TRP A 755 -14.52 20.85 7.29
CA TRP A 755 -13.41 20.22 7.97
C TRP A 755 -12.57 19.41 6.98
N ALA A 756 -11.27 19.62 7.02
CA ALA A 756 -10.25 18.89 6.28
C ALA A 756 -9.14 18.46 7.25
N ASN A 757 -8.40 17.41 6.91
CA ASN A 757 -7.31 16.91 7.74
C ASN A 757 -5.95 17.20 7.10
N THR A 758 -4.95 17.46 7.93
CA THR A 758 -3.55 17.51 7.52
C THR A 758 -2.69 16.76 8.52
N SER A 759 -1.54 16.29 8.07
CA SER A 759 -0.58 15.56 8.89
C SER A 759 0.86 15.99 8.59
N ALA A 760 1.75 15.76 9.55
CA ALA A 760 3.17 16.04 9.41
C ALA A 760 4.03 15.10 10.28
N PRO A 761 5.18 14.64 9.79
CA PRO A 761 6.13 13.90 10.62
C PRO A 761 6.77 14.84 11.66
N VAL A 762 6.99 14.30 12.86
CA VAL A 762 7.64 14.99 13.99
C VAL A 762 8.74 14.10 14.53
N ALA A 763 9.99 14.55 14.41
CA ALA A 763 11.14 13.80 14.88
C ALA A 763 11.22 13.71 16.42
N ALA A 764 11.83 12.64 16.92
CA ALA A 764 12.17 12.48 18.32
C ALA A 764 13.05 13.65 18.81
N GLY A 765 12.73 14.17 19.99
CA GLY A 765 13.39 15.31 20.60
C GLY A 765 12.89 16.68 20.12
N ALA A 766 11.90 16.74 19.23
CA ALA A 766 11.29 18.00 18.80
C ALA A 766 10.46 18.65 19.93
N ASP A 767 10.53 19.97 20.00
CA ASP A 767 9.62 20.79 20.80
C ASP A 767 8.60 21.43 19.87
N VAL A 768 7.43 20.79 19.74
CA VAL A 768 6.41 21.19 18.79
C VAL A 768 5.64 22.42 19.27
N VAL A 769 5.52 23.43 18.40
CA VAL A 769 4.59 24.56 18.56
C VAL A 769 3.84 24.76 17.25
N LEU A 770 2.51 24.79 17.31
CA LEU A 770 1.66 25.15 16.18
C LEU A 770 1.30 26.63 16.21
N ARG A 771 1.24 27.24 15.03
CA ARG A 771 0.73 28.59 14.82
C ARG A 771 -0.39 28.55 13.80
N ILE A 772 -1.50 29.19 14.13
CA ILE A 772 -2.61 29.39 13.21
C ILE A 772 -2.77 30.88 12.98
N GLN A 773 -2.92 31.26 11.73
CA GLN A 773 -3.17 32.64 11.31
C GLN A 773 -4.40 32.64 10.42
N CYS A 774 -5.36 33.49 10.76
CA CYS A 774 -6.54 33.78 9.94
C CYS A 774 -6.55 35.29 9.76
N SER A 775 -6.54 35.75 8.53
CA SER A 775 -6.38 37.17 8.21
C SER A 775 -7.50 37.60 7.29
N ASP A 776 -8.10 38.72 7.67
CA ASP A 776 -8.93 39.57 6.83
C ASP A 776 -8.22 40.91 6.77
N GLY A 777 -7.91 41.39 5.57
CA GLY A 777 -7.10 42.57 5.42
C GLY A 777 -7.84 43.87 5.76
N ALA A 778 -7.56 44.93 5.00
CA ALA A 778 -8.13 46.26 5.27
C ALA A 778 -9.31 46.58 4.35
N GLY A 779 -9.64 45.66 3.44
CA GLY A 779 -10.87 45.69 2.65
C GLY A 779 -12.09 45.76 3.56
N THR A 780 -13.21 46.29 3.05
CA THR A 780 -14.46 46.26 3.80
C THR A 780 -15.39 45.29 3.12
N GLY A 781 -15.83 44.28 3.85
CA GLY A 781 -16.95 43.44 3.45
C GLY A 781 -16.61 41.97 3.36
N ASP A 782 -15.35 41.57 3.35
CA ASP A 782 -14.94 40.17 3.33
C ASP A 782 -15.29 39.49 4.64
N LEU A 783 -15.58 38.19 4.54
CA LEU A 783 -15.94 37.38 5.70
C LEU A 783 -14.98 36.19 5.72
N VAL A 784 -14.09 36.18 6.70
CA VAL A 784 -13.06 35.16 6.85
C VAL A 784 -13.17 34.51 8.23
N GLU A 785 -13.30 33.18 8.24
CA GLU A 785 -13.35 32.38 9.47
C GLU A 785 -12.49 31.12 9.31
N CYS A 786 -11.83 30.74 10.40
CA CYS A 786 -10.90 29.61 10.42
C CYS A 786 -10.99 28.85 11.75
N GLY A 787 -10.64 27.56 11.74
CA GLY A 787 -10.55 26.80 12.97
C GLY A 787 -9.77 25.51 12.82
N ILE A 788 -9.49 24.91 13.97
CA ILE A 788 -8.86 23.59 14.11
C ILE A 788 -9.62 22.72 15.11
N ASP A 789 -9.42 21.42 15.00
CA ASP A 789 -9.94 20.44 15.92
C ASP A 789 -9.08 19.15 15.90
N ASP A 790 -9.30 18.25 16.84
CA ASP A 790 -8.73 16.89 16.87
C ASP A 790 -7.21 16.82 16.64
N LEU A 791 -6.43 17.66 17.32
CA LEU A 791 -4.97 17.59 17.26
C LEU A 791 -4.51 16.31 17.95
N ALA A 792 -3.71 15.50 17.26
CA ALA A 792 -3.01 14.36 17.83
C ALA A 792 -1.54 14.34 17.41
N ILE A 793 -0.63 14.01 18.33
CA ILE A 793 0.77 13.71 18.02
C ILE A 793 1.06 12.31 18.52
N CYS A 794 1.08 11.34 17.62
CA CYS A 794 1.16 9.92 17.96
C CYS A 794 2.52 9.37 17.55
N PRO A 795 3.25 8.66 18.44
CA PRO A 795 4.46 7.96 18.02
C PRO A 795 4.14 7.05 16.83
N ASN A 796 5.08 6.94 15.90
CA ASN A 796 4.94 6.06 14.74
C ASN A 796 4.96 4.59 15.16
#